data_AF-A0A8S1X6P8-F1
#
_entry.id   AF-A0A8S1X6P8-F1
#
_cell.length_a   1.000
_cell.length_b   1.000
_cell.length_c   1.000
_cell.angle_alpha   90.00
_cell.angle_beta   90.00
_cell.angle_gamma   90.00
#
_symmetry.space_group_name_H-M   'P 1'
#
loop_
_entity.id
_entity.type
_entity.pdbx_description
1 polymer ?
#
loop_
_entity_poly.entity_id
_entity_poly.type
_entity_poly.pdbx_seq_one_letter_code
_entity_poly.pdbx_strand_id
1 'polypeptide(L)'
;MNDIYSFPVEEQLNYIQGQPYKCEFFHPGYTCESQLLHMLPLLFTKNAKVYLPVHLLPFLIYKRKAFLKNPISTTARSLLSYIKSVLFLTLMVQSMRYNWCKQVRFRNTVDPWIPLTGGFIGAFSLLLESKTRVQEIMLSIVPRFFETILNLLKRKGWMINIPKGDVLVFAMILAIIHYYYQHDRSVWQILGEELIVFQQKITMSVMFKKSKIKLNLQFMSIKLHSPSGQGRTHKILVAAKLANLQLELIDTQILQKNFQDLQNKFPFGKVPVLETQEGNIFESNAILRYIARHSQGLYGKTLYQQGLVDQWLDVTINELETDVVTSALQVLGHIPIMSTQYKTSLNQISHTLTIVDNQLSKSKYISGDSLTIADIALAQVITFAFTLLFGESQRNKYQHLLKWLNEIDSLPQWREEFGRSRFPKTAFQQSDVTEDKDKKEKKENKQEQPKQKEQPKQKEQKEQPKQKEQPKQKEQPKQQPKQEEEDDAPKKKEANPLDLLPPSTFNIDDYKRIFFAEKDIQKNIDTLFATIDLNGWSLWLIKYNKSENEGKQLILTNNLMKGFINQRLDQNFRKYAFAIHGVYGDEPNLQLRGAWLWRGNEVPKEWKDHVAYDYHEFIKVDVNNAAQKQLFIDYWVKQEEDVSEVEGLKARSLMYFR
;
A
#
# COMPACT_ATOMS: atom_id res chain seq x y z
N MET A 1 -45.17 2.41 27.94
CA MET A 1 -45.15 0.98 28.31
C MET A 1 -46.57 0.48 28.17
N ASN A 2 -46.76 -0.71 27.55
CA ASN A 2 -48.06 -1.37 27.26
C ASN A 2 -48.81 -0.65 26.12
N ASP A 3 -48.94 -1.10 24.87
CA ASP A 3 -49.62 -2.31 24.39
C ASP A 3 -49.29 -2.59 22.90
N ILE A 4 -48.09 -3.10 22.62
CA ILE A 4 -47.81 -3.76 21.31
C ILE A 4 -47.24 -5.18 21.53
N TYR A 5 -46.98 -5.55 22.79
CA TYR A 5 -46.28 -6.79 23.16
C TYR A 5 -46.80 -7.40 24.47
N SER A 6 -48.06 -7.14 24.86
CA SER A 6 -48.68 -7.86 25.97
C SER A 6 -49.19 -9.21 25.45
N PHE A 7 -48.35 -10.23 25.57
CA PHE A 7 -48.72 -11.60 25.24
C PHE A 7 -49.70 -12.15 26.28
N PRO A 8 -50.69 -12.98 25.89
CA PRO A 8 -51.45 -13.77 26.84
C PRO A 8 -50.49 -14.64 27.68
N VAL A 9 -50.67 -14.68 29.00
CA VAL A 9 -49.78 -15.40 29.93
C VAL A 9 -49.61 -16.88 29.55
N GLU A 10 -50.68 -17.50 29.05
CA GLU A 10 -50.71 -18.89 28.59
C GLU A 10 -49.78 -19.14 27.39
N GLU A 11 -49.68 -18.18 26.47
CA GLU A 11 -48.77 -18.26 25.33
C GLU A 11 -47.31 -17.98 25.71
N GLN A 12 -47.08 -17.10 26.69
CA GLN A 12 -45.76 -16.90 27.25
C GLN A 12 -45.25 -18.18 27.92
N LEU A 13 -46.14 -18.91 28.61
CA LEU A 13 -45.83 -20.20 29.22
C LEU A 13 -45.54 -21.27 28.16
N ASN A 14 -46.34 -21.36 27.09
CA ASN A 14 -46.07 -22.26 25.97
C ASN A 14 -44.73 -21.95 25.28
N TYR A 15 -44.37 -20.67 25.12
CA TYR A 15 -43.07 -20.22 24.63
C TYR A 15 -41.91 -20.63 25.55
N ILE A 16 -42.05 -20.44 26.87
CA ILE A 16 -41.03 -20.80 27.87
C ILE A 16 -40.84 -22.31 27.96
N GLN A 17 -41.92 -23.08 27.77
CA GLN A 17 -41.92 -24.55 27.85
C GLN A 17 -41.59 -25.26 26.53
N GLY A 18 -41.32 -24.51 25.45
CA GLY A 18 -40.95 -25.07 24.15
C GLY A 18 -42.07 -25.82 23.43
N GLN A 19 -43.33 -25.54 23.78
CA GLN A 19 -44.52 -26.16 23.19
C GLN A 19 -44.81 -25.60 21.78
N PRO A 20 -45.64 -26.27 20.97
CA PRO A 20 -45.99 -25.79 19.64
C PRO A 20 -46.61 -24.39 19.64
N TYR A 21 -46.09 -23.51 18.78
CA TYR A 21 -46.39 -22.08 18.79
C TYR A 21 -46.63 -21.56 17.36
N LYS A 22 -47.64 -20.71 17.14
CA LYS A 22 -47.96 -20.15 15.81
C LYS A 22 -47.29 -18.78 15.58
N CYS A 23 -46.74 -18.53 14.41
CA CYS A 23 -46.10 -17.23 14.12
C CYS A 23 -47.09 -16.06 14.01
N GLU A 24 -48.37 -16.34 13.78
CA GLU A 24 -49.49 -15.38 13.60
C GLU A 24 -49.60 -14.36 14.75
N PHE A 25 -49.23 -14.74 15.97
CA PHE A 25 -49.22 -13.85 17.13
C PHE A 25 -48.23 -12.69 17.03
N PHE A 26 -47.14 -12.84 16.28
CA PHE A 26 -46.14 -11.78 16.08
C PHE A 26 -46.45 -10.85 14.90
N HIS A 27 -47.46 -11.22 14.10
CA HIS A 27 -47.85 -10.49 12.90
C HIS A 27 -49.34 -10.72 12.55
N PRO A 28 -50.27 -10.44 13.48
CA PRO A 28 -51.69 -10.74 13.27
C PRO A 28 -52.22 -10.01 12.04
N GLY A 29 -52.83 -10.75 11.12
CA GLY A 29 -53.36 -10.19 9.87
C GLY A 29 -52.34 -9.92 8.76
N TYR A 30 -51.06 -10.22 8.96
CA TYR A 30 -50.00 -10.11 7.96
C TYR A 30 -49.37 -11.46 7.65
N THR A 31 -48.81 -11.64 6.45
CA THR A 31 -47.91 -12.75 6.16
C THR A 31 -46.51 -12.44 6.70
N CYS A 32 -45.65 -13.45 6.90
CA CYS A 32 -44.27 -13.20 7.35
C CYS A 32 -43.55 -12.19 6.41
N GLU A 33 -43.82 -12.25 5.11
CA GLU A 33 -43.26 -11.37 4.09
C GLU A 33 -43.87 -9.97 4.10
N SER A 34 -45.20 -9.84 4.24
CA SER A 34 -45.84 -8.51 4.26
C SER A 34 -45.55 -7.77 5.57
N GLN A 35 -45.44 -8.48 6.69
CA GLN A 35 -45.02 -7.91 7.97
C GLN A 35 -43.59 -7.34 7.91
N LEU A 36 -42.69 -8.00 7.19
CA LEU A 36 -41.31 -7.53 7.02
C LEU A 36 -41.29 -6.12 6.41
N LEU A 37 -42.05 -5.91 5.34
CA LEU A 37 -42.14 -4.63 4.63
C LEU A 37 -42.91 -3.59 5.43
N HIS A 38 -44.03 -3.97 6.04
CA HIS A 38 -44.88 -3.07 6.83
C HIS A 38 -44.14 -2.50 8.05
N MET A 39 -43.33 -3.33 8.70
CA MET A 39 -42.64 -2.95 9.94
C MET A 39 -41.32 -2.19 9.70
N LEU A 40 -40.75 -2.20 8.50
CA LEU A 40 -39.50 -1.49 8.19
C LEU A 40 -39.53 0.02 8.51
N PRO A 41 -40.48 0.82 8.01
CA PRO A 41 -40.53 2.26 8.31
C PRO A 41 -40.83 2.55 9.79
N LEU A 42 -41.66 1.72 10.43
CA LEU A 42 -41.98 1.83 11.86
C LEU A 42 -40.76 1.54 12.74
N LEU A 43 -39.97 0.53 12.40
CA LEU A 43 -38.72 0.24 13.12
C LEU A 43 -37.66 1.28 12.83
N PHE A 44 -37.54 1.76 11.59
CA PHE A 44 -36.60 2.80 11.22
C PHE A 44 -36.82 4.07 12.06
N THR A 45 -38.05 4.54 12.16
CA THR A 45 -38.40 5.73 12.96
C THR A 45 -38.17 5.52 14.46
N LYS A 46 -38.42 4.32 14.98
CA LYS A 46 -38.13 3.99 16.38
C LYS A 46 -36.62 3.95 16.65
N ASN A 47 -35.86 3.28 15.80
CA ASN A 47 -34.41 3.14 15.92
C ASN A 47 -33.69 4.48 15.73
N ALA A 48 -34.19 5.34 14.85
CA ALA A 48 -33.75 6.71 14.68
C ALA A 48 -33.76 7.47 16.03
N LYS A 49 -34.87 7.42 16.77
CA LYS A 49 -34.97 8.07 18.08
C LYS A 49 -33.95 7.54 19.09
N VAL A 50 -33.67 6.24 19.07
CA VAL A 50 -32.71 5.60 19.99
C VAL A 50 -31.26 5.97 19.65
N TYR A 51 -30.93 6.08 18.36
CA TYR A 51 -29.56 6.35 17.91
C TYR A 51 -29.24 7.84 17.83
N LEU A 52 -30.26 8.71 17.81
CA LEU A 52 -30.06 10.15 17.71
C LEU A 52 -29.09 10.69 18.79
N PRO A 53 -29.22 10.36 20.09
CA PRO A 53 -28.26 10.83 21.10
C PRO A 53 -26.83 10.34 20.87
N VAL A 54 -26.67 9.10 20.39
CA VAL A 54 -25.36 8.47 20.15
C VAL A 54 -24.60 9.16 19.03
N HIS A 55 -25.30 9.70 18.03
CA HIS A 55 -24.66 10.43 16.93
C HIS A 55 -24.61 11.94 17.17
N LEU A 56 -25.59 12.49 17.89
CA LEU A 56 -25.67 13.92 18.18
C LEU A 56 -24.63 14.33 19.23
N LEU A 57 -24.43 13.56 20.30
CA LEU A 57 -23.52 13.92 21.39
C LEU A 57 -22.05 14.02 20.91
N PRO A 58 -21.49 13.03 20.17
CA PRO A 58 -20.13 13.16 19.64
C PRO A 58 -20.00 14.26 18.59
N PHE A 59 -21.06 14.52 17.82
CA PHE A 59 -21.08 15.63 16.87
C PHE A 59 -20.97 16.98 17.59
N LEU A 60 -21.74 17.18 18.68
CA LEU A 60 -21.72 18.40 19.48
C LEU A 60 -20.41 18.59 20.25
N ILE A 61 -19.80 17.51 20.76
CA ILE A 61 -18.58 17.57 21.56
C ILE A 61 -17.34 17.71 20.66
N TYR A 62 -17.19 16.81 19.68
CA TYR A 62 -15.93 16.66 18.94
C TYR A 62 -15.94 17.35 17.58
N LYS A 63 -17.11 17.59 16.96
CA LYS A 63 -17.20 18.20 15.62
C LYS A 63 -17.66 19.65 15.63
N ARG A 64 -17.78 20.29 16.80
CA ARG A 64 -18.22 21.70 16.93
C ARG A 64 -17.37 22.68 16.10
N LYS A 65 -16.04 22.59 16.18
CA LYS A 65 -15.13 23.47 15.41
C LYS A 65 -15.24 23.23 13.90
N ALA A 66 -15.31 21.96 13.49
CA ALA A 66 -15.49 21.59 12.09
C ALA A 66 -16.86 22.03 11.51
N PHE A 67 -17.91 21.98 12.32
CA PHE A 67 -19.24 22.48 11.97
C PHE A 67 -19.25 24.01 11.79
N LEU A 68 -18.57 24.76 12.67
CA LEU A 68 -18.45 26.22 12.55
C LEU A 68 -17.72 26.65 11.28
N LYS A 69 -16.73 25.86 10.83
CA LYS A 69 -15.96 26.14 9.62
C LYS A 69 -16.69 25.73 8.33
N ASN A 70 -17.35 24.57 8.33
CA ASN A 70 -18.03 24.00 7.17
C ASN A 70 -19.35 23.32 7.59
N PRO A 71 -20.45 24.09 7.75
CA PRO A 71 -21.68 23.58 8.33
C PRO A 71 -22.37 22.54 7.44
N ILE A 72 -22.40 22.76 6.13
CA ILE A 72 -23.14 21.91 5.19
C ILE A 72 -22.47 20.53 5.04
N SER A 73 -21.17 20.48 4.76
CA SER A 73 -20.46 19.22 4.50
C SER A 73 -20.29 18.36 5.75
N THR A 74 -20.14 18.99 6.92
CA THR A 74 -19.99 18.29 8.21
C THR A 74 -21.32 17.71 8.68
N THR A 75 -22.41 18.46 8.47
CA THR A 75 -23.78 18.00 8.76
C THR A 75 -24.18 16.86 7.82
N ALA A 76 -23.94 16.99 6.51
CA ALA A 76 -24.27 15.96 5.53
C ALA A 76 -23.56 14.62 5.81
N ARG A 77 -22.25 14.65 6.10
CA ARG A 77 -21.47 13.44 6.45
C ARG A 77 -21.97 12.79 7.74
N SER A 78 -22.31 13.61 8.74
CA SER A 78 -22.80 13.09 10.03
C SER A 78 -24.21 12.53 9.93
N LEU A 79 -25.07 13.16 9.12
CA LEU A 79 -26.41 12.67 8.81
C LEU A 79 -26.34 11.35 8.03
N LEU A 80 -25.45 11.23 7.04
CA LEU A 80 -25.26 9.99 6.29
C LEU A 80 -24.78 8.85 7.21
N SER A 81 -23.84 9.13 8.12
CA SER A 81 -23.39 8.15 9.11
C SER A 81 -24.53 7.73 10.05
N TYR A 82 -25.36 8.66 10.48
CA TYR A 82 -26.53 8.38 11.31
C TYR A 82 -27.55 7.51 10.58
N ILE A 83 -27.89 7.83 9.32
CA ILE A 83 -28.82 7.03 8.51
C ILE A 83 -28.29 5.60 8.34
N LYS A 84 -27.00 5.43 8.06
CA LYS A 84 -26.38 4.09 7.96
C LYS A 84 -26.54 3.29 9.25
N SER A 85 -26.31 3.90 10.41
CA SER A 85 -26.45 3.21 11.71
C SER A 85 -27.90 2.87 12.05
N VAL A 86 -28.86 3.72 11.68
CA VAL A 86 -30.29 3.42 11.84
C VAL A 86 -30.72 2.30 10.89
N LEU A 87 -30.22 2.28 9.65
CA LEU A 87 -30.45 1.19 8.70
C LEU A 87 -29.86 -0.13 9.20
N PHE A 88 -28.62 -0.11 9.71
CA PHE A 88 -27.96 -1.26 10.32
C PHE A 88 -28.83 -1.90 11.41
N LEU A 89 -29.27 -1.12 12.40
CA LEU A 89 -30.07 -1.63 13.50
C LEU A 89 -31.43 -2.13 13.02
N THR A 90 -32.05 -1.41 12.09
CA THR A 90 -33.36 -1.77 11.53
C THR A 90 -33.32 -3.09 10.79
N LEU A 91 -32.29 -3.31 9.97
CA LEU A 91 -32.09 -4.56 9.24
C LEU A 91 -31.65 -5.70 10.14
N MET A 92 -30.86 -5.44 11.17
CA MET A 92 -30.49 -6.44 12.19
C MET A 92 -31.74 -6.97 12.91
N VAL A 93 -32.60 -6.07 13.40
CA VAL A 93 -33.82 -6.46 14.11
C VAL A 93 -34.81 -7.15 13.16
N GLN A 94 -34.95 -6.66 11.92
CA GLN A 94 -35.88 -7.28 10.97
C GLN A 94 -35.44 -8.65 10.47
N SER A 95 -34.16 -8.84 10.22
CA SER A 95 -33.63 -10.16 9.85
C SER A 95 -33.79 -11.18 10.99
N MET A 96 -33.58 -10.77 12.25
CA MET A 96 -33.87 -11.61 13.41
C MET A 96 -35.36 -11.98 13.51
N ARG A 97 -36.27 -10.99 13.38
CA ARG A 97 -37.72 -11.21 13.42
C ARG A 97 -38.20 -12.12 12.28
N TYR A 98 -37.66 -11.93 11.08
CA TYR A 98 -37.98 -12.76 9.92
C TYR A 98 -37.48 -14.20 10.08
N ASN A 99 -36.24 -14.38 10.56
CA ASN A 99 -35.69 -15.71 10.85
C ASN A 99 -36.53 -16.45 11.88
N TRP A 100 -36.94 -15.74 12.94
CA TRP A 100 -37.84 -16.25 13.96
C TRP A 100 -39.17 -16.72 13.36
N CYS A 101 -39.85 -15.86 12.59
CA CYS A 101 -41.11 -16.18 11.92
C CYS A 101 -41.03 -17.44 11.07
N LYS A 102 -39.97 -17.53 10.23
CA LYS A 102 -39.76 -18.66 9.32
C LYS A 102 -39.48 -19.97 10.06
N GLN A 103 -38.71 -19.93 11.14
CA GLN A 103 -38.37 -21.15 11.87
C GLN A 103 -39.52 -21.66 12.72
N VAL A 104 -40.27 -20.77 13.39
CA VAL A 104 -41.49 -21.15 14.09
C VAL A 104 -42.49 -21.76 13.11
N ARG A 105 -42.65 -21.18 11.92
CA ARG A 105 -43.51 -21.74 10.85
C ARG A 105 -43.03 -23.11 10.34
N PHE A 106 -41.72 -23.33 10.22
CA PHE A 106 -41.16 -24.57 9.66
C PHE A 106 -41.08 -25.71 10.67
N ARG A 107 -40.69 -25.40 11.91
CA ARG A 107 -40.43 -26.40 12.96
C ARG A 107 -41.60 -26.58 13.93
N ASN A 108 -42.52 -25.61 13.98
CA ASN A 108 -43.64 -25.59 14.91
C ASN A 108 -43.21 -25.77 16.37
N THR A 109 -41.97 -25.38 16.71
CA THR A 109 -41.38 -25.39 18.04
C THR A 109 -40.53 -24.13 18.24
N VAL A 110 -40.22 -23.83 19.50
CA VAL A 110 -39.37 -22.71 19.89
C VAL A 110 -38.04 -23.25 20.42
N ASP A 111 -37.14 -23.59 19.50
CA ASP A 111 -35.84 -24.18 19.86
C ASP A 111 -34.79 -23.10 20.22
N PRO A 112 -33.80 -23.43 21.06
CA PRO A 112 -32.63 -22.57 21.32
C PRO A 112 -31.82 -22.20 20.06
N TRP A 113 -32.02 -22.90 18.94
CA TRP A 113 -31.36 -22.63 17.66
C TRP A 113 -31.85 -21.36 16.98
N ILE A 114 -33.10 -20.95 17.20
CA ILE A 114 -33.72 -19.79 16.55
C ILE A 114 -32.94 -18.50 16.84
N PRO A 115 -32.62 -18.14 18.10
CA PRO A 115 -31.80 -16.96 18.38
C PRO A 115 -30.36 -17.07 17.85
N LEU A 116 -29.77 -18.28 17.77
CA LEU A 116 -28.42 -18.48 17.22
C LEU A 116 -28.36 -18.13 15.73
N THR A 117 -29.29 -18.69 14.95
CA THR A 117 -29.39 -18.43 13.51
C THR A 117 -29.88 -17.01 13.22
N GLY A 118 -30.77 -16.47 14.07
CA GLY A 118 -31.20 -15.08 13.97
C GLY A 118 -30.05 -14.11 14.19
N GLY A 119 -29.19 -14.38 15.18
CA GLY A 119 -27.95 -13.64 15.41
C GLY A 119 -26.99 -13.72 14.23
N PHE A 120 -26.80 -14.91 13.66
CA PHE A 120 -25.95 -15.10 12.48
C PHE A 120 -26.45 -14.32 11.26
N ILE A 121 -27.75 -14.41 10.93
CA ILE A 121 -28.32 -13.68 9.79
C ILE A 121 -28.33 -12.17 10.06
N GLY A 122 -28.65 -11.77 11.30
CA GLY A 122 -28.61 -10.38 11.73
C GLY A 122 -27.22 -9.77 11.63
N ALA A 123 -26.17 -10.56 11.80
CA ALA A 123 -24.79 -10.08 11.72
C ALA A 123 -24.41 -9.56 10.32
N PHE A 124 -25.09 -9.96 9.25
CA PHE A 124 -24.85 -9.41 7.91
C PHE A 124 -25.24 -7.94 7.76
N SER A 125 -26.07 -7.39 8.67
CA SER A 125 -26.34 -5.96 8.64
C SER A 125 -25.09 -5.13 8.95
N LEU A 126 -24.07 -5.71 9.62
CA LEU A 126 -22.79 -5.04 9.93
C LEU A 126 -22.06 -4.55 8.67
N LEU A 127 -22.35 -5.13 7.50
CA LEU A 127 -21.78 -4.68 6.22
C LEU A 127 -22.17 -3.24 5.84
N LEU A 128 -23.22 -2.70 6.45
CA LEU A 128 -23.65 -1.30 6.25
C LEU A 128 -22.84 -0.31 7.10
N GLU A 129 -22.12 -0.81 8.10
CA GLU A 129 -21.33 0.01 9.01
C GLU A 129 -19.89 0.18 8.54
N SER A 130 -19.26 1.26 8.99
CA SER A 130 -17.84 1.50 8.72
C SER A 130 -16.95 0.53 9.51
N LYS A 131 -15.77 0.18 9.00
CA LYS A 131 -14.82 -0.74 9.68
C LYS A 131 -14.52 -0.33 11.13
N THR A 132 -14.31 0.97 11.36
CA THR A 132 -14.06 1.53 12.71
C THR A 132 -15.26 1.33 13.63
N ARG A 133 -16.48 1.52 13.12
CA ARG A 133 -17.71 1.35 13.89
C ARG A 133 -18.03 -0.12 14.15
N VAL A 134 -17.72 -1.02 13.21
CA VAL A 134 -17.83 -2.47 13.39
C VAL A 134 -16.96 -2.90 14.58
N GLN A 135 -15.71 -2.41 14.66
CA GLN A 135 -14.83 -2.69 15.80
C GLN A 135 -15.46 -2.25 17.14
N GLU A 136 -15.99 -1.02 17.23
CA GLU A 136 -16.67 -0.53 18.45
C GLU A 136 -17.89 -1.38 18.83
N ILE A 137 -18.69 -1.80 17.84
CA ILE A 137 -19.85 -2.67 18.04
C ILE A 137 -19.40 -4.05 18.53
N MET A 138 -18.33 -4.62 17.97
CA MET A 138 -17.80 -5.91 18.41
C MET A 138 -17.33 -5.86 19.87
N LEU A 139 -16.61 -4.81 20.26
CA LEU A 139 -16.16 -4.62 21.65
C LEU A 139 -17.35 -4.56 22.64
N SER A 140 -18.48 -4.04 22.19
CA SER A 140 -19.71 -3.95 22.99
C SER A 140 -20.47 -5.29 23.07
N ILE A 141 -20.33 -6.16 22.07
CA ILE A 141 -21.06 -7.43 21.96
C ILE A 141 -20.31 -8.60 22.60
N VAL A 142 -18.98 -8.60 22.56
CA VAL A 142 -18.14 -9.68 23.11
C VAL A 142 -18.50 -10.03 24.56
N PRO A 143 -18.65 -9.07 25.50
CA PRO A 143 -19.07 -9.39 26.87
C PRO A 143 -20.42 -10.11 26.94
N ARG A 144 -21.39 -9.68 26.10
CA ARG A 144 -22.74 -10.27 26.05
C ARG A 144 -22.77 -11.66 25.44
N PHE A 145 -21.87 -11.94 24.49
CA PHE A 145 -21.71 -13.26 23.90
C PHE A 145 -21.27 -14.29 24.94
N PHE A 146 -20.22 -13.97 25.71
CA PHE A 146 -19.73 -14.87 26.77
C PHE A 146 -20.73 -15.00 27.92
N GLU A 147 -21.41 -13.92 28.30
CA GLU A 147 -22.52 -13.98 29.27
C GLU A 147 -23.62 -14.96 28.82
N THR A 148 -23.95 -14.95 27.52
CA THR A 148 -24.94 -15.88 26.93
C THR A 148 -24.44 -17.33 26.97
N ILE A 149 -23.17 -17.59 26.65
CA ILE A 149 -22.56 -18.94 26.75
C ILE A 149 -22.65 -19.46 28.18
N LEU A 150 -22.32 -18.62 29.17
CA LEU A 150 -22.37 -19.02 30.57
C LEU A 150 -23.79 -19.32 31.03
N ASN A 151 -24.76 -18.53 30.59
CA ASN A 151 -26.17 -18.79 30.88
C ASN A 151 -26.65 -20.10 30.23
N LEU A 152 -26.17 -20.44 29.03
CA LEU A 152 -26.44 -21.73 28.40
C LEU A 152 -25.79 -22.90 29.17
N LEU A 153 -24.55 -22.74 29.64
CA LEU A 153 -23.85 -23.76 30.43
C LEU A 153 -24.52 -23.97 31.80
N LYS A 154 -24.98 -22.89 32.45
CA LYS A 154 -25.79 -22.95 33.68
C LYS A 154 -27.09 -23.73 33.45
N ARG A 155 -27.80 -23.45 32.36
CA ARG A 155 -29.04 -24.17 32.00
C ARG A 155 -28.82 -25.66 31.74
N LYS A 156 -27.65 -26.05 31.23
CA LYS A 156 -27.27 -27.46 31.03
C LYS A 156 -26.73 -28.14 32.29
N GLY A 157 -26.63 -27.44 33.42
CA GLY A 157 -26.10 -27.97 34.67
C GLY A 157 -24.58 -28.19 34.68
N TRP A 158 -23.86 -27.63 33.72
CA TRP A 158 -22.41 -27.84 33.53
C TRP A 158 -21.53 -26.84 34.30
N MET A 159 -22.15 -25.92 35.05
CA MET A 159 -21.46 -24.84 35.76
C MET A 159 -22.10 -24.62 37.13
N ILE A 160 -21.28 -24.36 38.13
CA ILE A 160 -21.71 -24.01 39.49
C ILE A 160 -22.39 -22.63 39.44
N ASN A 161 -23.60 -22.53 40.01
CA ASN A 161 -24.36 -21.28 40.01
C ASN A 161 -23.84 -20.33 41.09
N ILE A 162 -22.85 -19.50 40.74
CA ILE A 162 -22.32 -18.46 41.63
C ILE A 162 -23.27 -17.24 41.60
N PRO A 163 -23.75 -16.75 42.75
CA PRO A 163 -24.53 -15.52 42.82
C PRO A 163 -23.78 -14.35 42.18
N LYS A 164 -24.41 -13.64 41.23
CA LYS A 164 -23.81 -12.54 40.45
C LYS A 164 -22.54 -12.91 39.65
N GLY A 165 -22.30 -14.19 39.36
CA GLY A 165 -21.13 -14.63 38.58
C GLY A 165 -21.10 -14.12 37.13
N ASP A 166 -22.26 -13.78 36.57
CA ASP A 166 -22.42 -13.07 35.29
C ASP A 166 -21.76 -11.67 35.31
N VAL A 167 -21.93 -10.92 36.41
CA VAL A 167 -21.29 -9.61 36.59
C VAL A 167 -19.77 -9.74 36.67
N LEU A 168 -19.28 -10.77 37.37
CA LEU A 168 -17.84 -11.01 37.52
C LEU A 168 -17.19 -11.36 36.17
N VAL A 169 -17.85 -12.18 35.35
CA VAL A 169 -17.35 -12.49 34.00
C VAL A 169 -17.42 -11.27 33.08
N PHE A 170 -18.51 -10.51 33.13
CA PHE A 170 -18.60 -9.27 32.38
C PHE A 170 -17.43 -8.32 32.72
N ALA A 171 -17.14 -8.13 34.01
CA ALA A 171 -16.03 -7.30 34.47
C ALA A 171 -14.66 -7.83 34.01
N MET A 172 -14.41 -9.14 34.11
CA MET A 172 -13.16 -9.75 33.65
C MET A 172 -12.96 -9.59 32.14
N ILE A 173 -13.99 -9.87 31.34
CA ILE A 173 -13.92 -9.72 29.88
C ILE A 173 -13.69 -8.26 29.51
N LEU A 174 -14.38 -7.34 30.18
CA LEU A 174 -14.19 -5.92 29.94
C LEU A 174 -12.78 -5.47 30.31
N ALA A 175 -12.21 -5.97 31.40
CA ALA A 175 -10.83 -5.69 31.80
C ALA A 175 -9.81 -6.22 30.76
N ILE A 176 -10.00 -7.45 30.26
CA ILE A 176 -9.18 -8.04 29.20
C ILE A 176 -9.27 -7.18 27.93
N ILE A 177 -10.48 -6.80 27.53
CA ILE A 177 -10.71 -5.94 26.37
C ILE A 177 -9.95 -4.61 26.51
N HIS A 178 -10.05 -3.94 27.66
CA HIS A 178 -9.37 -2.67 27.90
C HIS A 178 -7.85 -2.82 27.94
N TYR A 179 -7.33 -3.90 28.53
CA TYR A 179 -5.90 -4.20 28.55
C TYR A 179 -5.33 -4.29 27.12
N TYR A 180 -5.96 -5.10 26.25
CA TYR A 180 -5.54 -5.23 24.85
C TYR A 180 -5.75 -3.93 24.06
N TYR A 181 -6.83 -3.18 24.33
CA TYR A 181 -7.04 -1.90 23.68
C TYR A 181 -5.92 -0.88 23.99
N GLN A 182 -5.36 -0.92 25.21
CA GLN A 182 -4.27 -0.03 25.62
C GLN A 182 -2.89 -0.50 25.16
N HIS A 183 -2.62 -1.81 25.13
CA HIS A 183 -1.26 -2.34 24.90
C HIS A 183 -1.04 -2.90 23.50
N ASP A 184 -2.07 -3.41 22.82
CA ASP A 184 -1.93 -4.01 21.49
C ASP A 184 -3.20 -3.84 20.63
N ARG A 185 -3.23 -2.73 19.88
CA ARG A 185 -4.35 -2.38 18.99
C ARG A 185 -4.45 -3.29 17.76
N SER A 186 -3.42 -4.08 17.45
CA SER A 186 -3.36 -4.93 16.25
C SER A 186 -4.29 -6.13 16.33
N VAL A 187 -4.46 -6.70 17.54
CA VAL A 187 -5.34 -7.87 17.80
C VAL A 187 -6.78 -7.59 17.37
N TRP A 188 -7.28 -6.38 17.63
CA TRP A 188 -8.65 -5.98 17.29
C TRP A 188 -8.84 -5.65 15.80
N GLN A 189 -7.78 -5.19 15.13
CA GLN A 189 -7.79 -5.01 13.68
C GLN A 189 -7.88 -6.36 12.98
N ILE A 190 -7.06 -7.33 13.40
CA ILE A 190 -7.05 -8.69 12.86
C ILE A 190 -8.42 -9.37 13.07
N LEU A 191 -8.97 -9.33 14.29
CA LEU A 191 -10.27 -9.95 14.58
C LEU A 191 -11.42 -9.33 13.78
N GLY A 192 -11.43 -8.01 13.59
CA GLY A 192 -12.45 -7.32 12.79
C GLY A 192 -12.33 -7.64 11.30
N GLU A 193 -11.10 -7.70 10.77
CA GLU A 193 -10.85 -7.99 9.35
C GLU A 193 -11.16 -9.44 9.02
N GLU A 194 -10.73 -10.40 9.85
CA GLU A 194 -11.02 -11.82 9.67
C GLU A 194 -12.53 -12.11 9.71
N LEU A 195 -13.29 -11.43 10.56
CA LEU A 195 -14.74 -11.63 10.65
C LEU A 195 -15.49 -11.09 9.43
N ILE A 196 -15.06 -9.94 8.89
CA ILE A 196 -15.60 -9.37 7.65
C ILE A 196 -15.28 -10.31 6.47
N VAL A 197 -14.04 -10.79 6.38
CA VAL A 197 -13.62 -11.75 5.35
C VAL A 197 -14.39 -13.07 5.47
N PHE A 198 -14.60 -13.58 6.68
CA PHE A 198 -15.40 -14.77 6.94
C PHE A 198 -16.87 -14.59 6.53
N GLN A 199 -17.49 -13.46 6.86
CA GLN A 199 -18.88 -13.17 6.45
C GLN A 199 -19.00 -12.98 4.94
N GLN A 200 -18.04 -12.32 4.28
CA GLN A 200 -18.00 -12.21 2.83
C GLN A 200 -17.89 -13.60 2.18
N LYS A 201 -17.00 -14.47 2.68
CA LYS A 201 -16.85 -15.85 2.21
C LYS A 201 -18.14 -16.68 2.37
N ILE A 202 -18.87 -16.53 3.49
CA ILE A 202 -20.13 -17.26 3.69
C ILE A 202 -21.25 -16.69 2.80
N THR A 203 -21.37 -15.37 2.67
CA THR A 203 -22.34 -14.74 1.74
C THR A 203 -22.16 -15.30 0.33
N MET A 204 -20.91 -15.41 -0.10
CA MET A 204 -20.54 -16.04 -1.37
C MET A 204 -20.85 -17.54 -1.39
N SER A 205 -20.57 -18.33 -0.34
CA SER A 205 -20.97 -19.74 -0.36
C SER A 205 -22.49 -20.00 -0.36
N VAL A 206 -23.28 -19.16 0.31
CA VAL A 206 -24.74 -19.34 0.43
C VAL A 206 -25.48 -18.91 -0.84
N MET A 207 -25.05 -17.83 -1.51
CA MET A 207 -25.64 -17.41 -2.79
C MET A 207 -25.37 -18.43 -3.93
N PHE A 208 -24.31 -19.22 -3.84
CA PHE A 208 -23.88 -20.13 -4.92
C PHE A 208 -24.49 -21.54 -4.85
N LYS A 209 -25.27 -21.88 -3.81
CA LYS A 209 -25.80 -23.25 -3.63
C LYS A 209 -27.15 -23.51 -4.31
N LYS A 210 -27.78 -22.53 -4.97
CA LYS A 210 -29.15 -22.66 -5.51
C LYS A 210 -29.39 -22.33 -7.00
N SER A 211 -28.37 -22.07 -7.82
CA SER A 211 -28.58 -22.00 -9.28
C SER A 211 -27.70 -23.01 -10.02
N LYS A 212 -28.34 -24.00 -10.65
CA LYS A 212 -27.76 -24.78 -11.78
C LYS A 212 -27.80 -23.91 -13.04
N ILE A 213 -27.19 -22.74 -12.97
CA ILE A 213 -26.79 -21.98 -14.14
C ILE A 213 -25.28 -22.16 -14.15
N LYS A 214 -24.71 -22.60 -15.28
CA LYS A 214 -23.28 -22.48 -15.55
C LYS A 214 -22.93 -20.98 -15.57
N LEU A 215 -22.90 -20.37 -14.39
CA LEU A 215 -22.13 -19.17 -14.18
C LEU A 215 -20.70 -19.67 -14.08
N ASN A 216 -19.86 -19.25 -15.03
CA ASN A 216 -18.42 -19.25 -14.82
C ASN A 216 -18.19 -18.65 -13.44
N LEU A 217 -17.85 -19.50 -12.46
CA LEU A 217 -17.11 -19.07 -11.29
C LEU A 217 -15.75 -18.63 -11.85
N GLN A 218 -15.69 -17.38 -12.32
CA GLN A 218 -14.48 -16.60 -12.14
C GLN A 218 -14.28 -16.53 -10.62
N PHE A 219 -13.65 -17.55 -10.03
CA PHE A 219 -12.52 -17.24 -9.18
C PHE A 219 -11.70 -16.28 -10.04
N MET A 220 -11.71 -14.98 -9.74
CA MET A 220 -10.91 -14.06 -10.53
C MET A 220 -9.49 -14.56 -10.41
N SER A 221 -9.00 -15.18 -11.48
CA SER A 221 -7.66 -15.66 -11.61
C SER A 221 -6.76 -14.47 -11.32
N ILE A 222 -5.89 -14.61 -10.33
CA ILE A 222 -4.83 -13.62 -10.15
C ILE A 222 -3.93 -13.78 -11.38
N LYS A 223 -3.77 -12.69 -12.13
CA LYS A 223 -3.08 -12.73 -13.42
C LYS A 223 -1.65 -12.27 -13.24
N LEU A 224 -0.70 -13.08 -13.67
CA LEU A 224 0.71 -12.71 -13.72
C LEU A 224 1.05 -12.28 -15.14
N HIS A 225 1.24 -10.98 -15.35
CA HIS A 225 1.77 -10.44 -16.59
C HIS A 225 3.28 -10.57 -16.56
N SER A 226 3.82 -11.58 -17.26
CA SER A 226 5.25 -11.83 -17.30
C SER A 226 5.63 -12.67 -18.52
N PRO A 227 6.82 -12.47 -19.09
CA PRO A 227 7.30 -13.29 -20.21
C PRO A 227 7.51 -14.74 -19.78
N SER A 228 7.03 -15.69 -20.57
CA SER A 228 7.33 -17.11 -20.35
C SER A 228 8.84 -17.38 -20.48
N GLY A 229 9.36 -18.38 -19.75
CA GLY A 229 10.76 -18.78 -19.85
C GLY A 229 11.79 -17.89 -19.14
N GLN A 230 11.38 -16.80 -18.45
CA GLN A 230 12.31 -15.96 -17.67
C GLN A 230 12.44 -16.42 -16.21
N GLY A 231 13.65 -16.30 -15.66
CA GLY A 231 13.94 -16.70 -14.26
C GLY A 231 13.04 -16.01 -13.22
N ARG A 232 12.75 -14.71 -13.40
CA ARG A 232 11.84 -13.98 -12.49
C ARG A 232 10.39 -14.47 -12.56
N THR A 233 9.95 -14.94 -13.73
CA THR A 233 8.63 -15.58 -13.90
C THR A 233 8.62 -16.91 -13.17
N HIS A 234 9.62 -17.77 -13.40
CA HIS A 234 9.67 -19.10 -12.81
C HIS A 234 9.71 -19.07 -11.29
N LYS A 235 10.49 -18.17 -10.66
CA LYS A 235 10.50 -18.08 -9.18
C LYS A 235 9.12 -17.74 -8.60
N ILE A 236 8.33 -16.91 -9.30
CA ILE A 236 6.96 -16.57 -8.89
C ILE A 236 6.03 -17.77 -9.05
N LEU A 237 6.11 -18.48 -10.15
CA LEU A 237 5.28 -19.67 -10.41
C LEU A 237 5.59 -20.80 -9.43
N VAL A 238 6.87 -21.05 -9.11
CA VAL A 238 7.27 -22.01 -8.07
C VAL A 238 6.68 -21.60 -6.72
N ALA A 239 6.83 -20.34 -6.31
CA ALA A 239 6.28 -19.86 -5.05
C ALA A 239 4.75 -19.99 -5.00
N ALA A 240 4.05 -19.71 -6.09
CA ALA A 240 2.60 -19.87 -6.19
C ALA A 240 2.17 -21.33 -6.03
N LYS A 241 2.88 -22.26 -6.68
CA LYS A 241 2.63 -23.70 -6.54
C LYS A 241 2.90 -24.20 -5.13
N LEU A 242 3.98 -23.76 -4.50
CA LEU A 242 4.27 -24.08 -3.10
C LEU A 242 3.21 -23.50 -2.14
N ALA A 243 2.66 -22.33 -2.45
CA ALA A 243 1.58 -21.69 -1.71
C ALA A 243 0.18 -22.26 -2.02
N ASN A 244 0.05 -23.20 -2.98
CA ASN A 244 -1.22 -23.67 -3.52
C ASN A 244 -2.13 -22.53 -4.05
N LEU A 245 -1.51 -21.47 -4.60
CA LEU A 245 -2.21 -20.33 -5.19
C LEU A 245 -2.30 -20.49 -6.71
N GLN A 246 -3.51 -20.48 -7.27
CA GLN A 246 -3.71 -20.53 -8.71
C GLN A 246 -3.43 -19.17 -9.34
N LEU A 247 -2.44 -19.12 -10.22
CA LEU A 247 -2.10 -17.95 -11.04
C LEU A 247 -2.33 -18.25 -12.52
N GLU A 248 -2.92 -17.29 -13.23
CA GLU A 248 -2.99 -17.31 -14.69
C GLU A 248 -1.80 -16.52 -15.25
N LEU A 249 -0.86 -17.20 -15.93
CA LEU A 249 0.24 -16.53 -16.61
C LEU A 249 -0.26 -15.90 -17.91
N ILE A 250 -0.21 -14.58 -18.00
CA ILE A 250 -0.40 -13.83 -19.24
C ILE A 250 0.98 -13.57 -19.82
N ASP A 251 1.33 -14.37 -20.84
CA ASP A 251 2.64 -14.30 -21.47
C ASP A 251 2.78 -13.03 -22.32
N THR A 252 3.64 -12.13 -21.85
CA THR A 252 3.90 -10.86 -22.52
C THR A 252 4.82 -11.00 -23.73
N GLN A 253 5.50 -12.15 -23.94
CA GLN A 253 6.27 -12.40 -25.16
C GLN A 253 5.36 -12.63 -26.37
N ILE A 254 4.24 -13.33 -26.18
CA ILE A 254 3.27 -13.62 -27.25
C ILE A 254 2.49 -12.35 -27.64
N LEU A 255 2.33 -11.42 -26.69
CA LEU A 255 1.69 -10.11 -26.88
C LEU A 255 2.65 -9.04 -27.46
N GLN A 256 3.77 -9.42 -28.07
CA GLN A 256 4.83 -8.54 -28.62
C GLN A 256 4.34 -7.35 -29.47
N LYS A 257 3.10 -7.37 -29.99
CA LYS A 257 2.50 -6.24 -30.70
C LYS A 257 2.12 -5.04 -29.83
N ASN A 258 1.99 -5.16 -28.51
CA ASN A 258 1.50 -4.08 -27.64
C ASN A 258 2.45 -3.75 -26.47
N PHE A 259 3.77 -3.68 -26.73
CA PHE A 259 4.75 -3.18 -25.73
C PHE A 259 4.39 -1.79 -25.19
N GLN A 260 3.78 -0.94 -26.04
CA GLN A 260 3.25 0.37 -25.65
C GLN A 260 2.14 0.27 -24.60
N ASP A 261 1.24 -0.72 -24.71
CA ASP A 261 0.16 -0.91 -23.74
C ASP A 261 0.70 -1.36 -22.38
N LEU A 262 1.79 -2.14 -22.35
CA LEU A 262 2.44 -2.54 -21.10
C LEU A 262 3.14 -1.35 -20.41
N GLN A 263 3.74 -0.45 -21.19
CA GLN A 263 4.33 0.80 -20.66
C GLN A 263 3.28 1.75 -20.10
N ASN A 264 2.11 1.84 -20.75
CA ASN A 264 1.01 2.68 -20.28
C ASN A 264 0.25 2.04 -19.10
N LYS A 265 0.20 0.70 -19.03
CA LYS A 265 -0.54 -0.02 -17.99
C LYS A 265 0.24 -0.17 -16.69
N PHE A 266 1.57 -0.18 -16.74
CA PHE A 266 2.42 -0.39 -15.56
C PHE A 266 3.41 0.77 -15.39
N PRO A 267 3.50 1.37 -14.19
CA PRO A 267 4.17 2.67 -14.02
C PRO A 267 5.67 2.64 -14.31
N PHE A 268 6.34 1.50 -14.07
CA PHE A 268 7.76 1.31 -14.43
C PHE A 268 7.97 0.73 -15.83
N GLY A 269 6.91 0.40 -16.57
CA GLY A 269 6.98 -0.28 -17.87
C GLY A 269 7.73 -1.62 -17.82
N LYS A 270 7.77 -2.26 -16.64
CA LYS A 270 8.52 -3.49 -16.37
C LYS A 270 7.56 -4.60 -15.94
N VAL A 271 8.02 -5.83 -16.16
CA VAL A 271 7.39 -7.08 -15.75
C VAL A 271 8.39 -7.88 -14.90
N PRO A 272 7.95 -8.73 -13.97
CA PRO A 272 6.58 -9.20 -13.73
C PRO A 272 5.65 -8.19 -13.03
N VAL A 273 4.35 -8.26 -13.36
CA VAL A 273 3.27 -7.58 -12.61
C VAL A 273 2.14 -8.56 -12.30
N LEU A 274 1.75 -8.61 -11.04
CA LEU A 274 0.62 -9.39 -10.55
C LEU A 274 -0.63 -8.49 -10.48
N GLU A 275 -1.63 -8.80 -11.29
CA GLU A 275 -2.93 -8.12 -11.28
C GLU A 275 -3.86 -8.84 -10.28
N THR A 276 -4.24 -8.11 -9.23
CA THR A 276 -5.16 -8.58 -8.18
C THR A 276 -6.46 -7.77 -8.20
N GLN A 277 -7.46 -8.17 -7.42
CA GLN A 277 -8.70 -7.40 -7.30
C GLN A 277 -8.51 -6.03 -6.62
N GLU A 278 -7.50 -5.91 -5.76
CA GLU A 278 -7.20 -4.69 -4.99
C GLU A 278 -6.28 -3.72 -5.77
N GLY A 279 -5.66 -4.19 -6.84
CA GLY A 279 -4.70 -3.44 -7.65
C GLY A 279 -3.55 -4.29 -8.15
N ASN A 280 -2.61 -3.62 -8.82
CA ASN A 280 -1.41 -4.26 -9.37
C ASN A 280 -0.29 -4.29 -8.33
N ILE A 281 0.45 -5.40 -8.27
CA ILE A 281 1.67 -5.55 -7.49
C ILE A 281 2.81 -5.81 -8.48
N PHE A 282 3.77 -4.90 -8.51
CA PHE A 282 4.98 -5.00 -9.33
C PHE A 282 6.20 -5.27 -8.45
N GLU A 283 7.35 -5.53 -9.07
CA GLU A 283 8.57 -6.09 -8.46
C GLU A 283 8.47 -7.55 -8.04
N SER A 284 9.38 -8.37 -8.58
CA SER A 284 9.33 -9.83 -8.43
C SER A 284 9.39 -10.29 -6.97
N ASN A 285 10.19 -9.64 -6.11
CA ASN A 285 10.26 -9.98 -4.69
C ASN A 285 9.03 -9.51 -3.90
N ALA A 286 8.38 -8.41 -4.31
CA ALA A 286 7.12 -7.97 -3.69
C ALA A 286 5.98 -8.95 -4.04
N ILE A 287 5.94 -9.44 -5.27
CA ILE A 287 5.02 -10.51 -5.71
C ILE A 287 5.27 -11.79 -4.90
N LEU A 288 6.53 -12.21 -4.70
CA LEU A 288 6.86 -13.35 -3.84
C LEU A 288 6.34 -13.17 -2.41
N ARG A 289 6.55 -11.99 -1.80
CA ARG A 289 6.03 -11.68 -0.46
C ARG A 289 4.50 -11.76 -0.40
N TYR A 290 3.81 -11.23 -1.42
CA TYR A 290 2.36 -11.31 -1.51
C TYR A 290 1.87 -12.76 -1.56
N ILE A 291 2.49 -13.60 -2.40
CA ILE A 291 2.17 -15.02 -2.51
C ILE A 291 2.46 -15.75 -1.20
N ALA A 292 3.61 -15.47 -0.57
CA ALA A 292 4.02 -16.13 0.67
C ALA A 292 3.08 -15.82 1.83
N ARG A 293 2.52 -14.60 1.89
CA ARG A 293 1.50 -14.22 2.90
C ARG A 293 0.18 -14.98 2.74
N HIS A 294 -0.12 -15.51 1.55
CA HIS A 294 -1.26 -16.40 1.33
C HIS A 294 -0.96 -17.86 1.71
N SER A 295 0.29 -18.18 2.02
CA SER A 295 0.73 -19.52 2.42
C SER A 295 0.94 -19.63 3.93
N GLN A 296 0.81 -20.84 4.48
CA GLN A 296 1.25 -21.12 5.84
C GLN A 296 2.73 -21.53 5.84
N GLY A 297 3.63 -20.54 5.94
CA GLY A 297 5.02 -20.77 6.34
C GLY A 297 6.12 -20.31 5.38
N LEU A 298 5.83 -20.03 4.11
CA LEU A 298 6.88 -19.61 3.15
C LEU A 298 7.48 -18.22 3.43
N TYR A 299 6.86 -17.46 4.34
CA TYR A 299 7.35 -16.15 4.78
C TYR A 299 7.93 -16.17 6.21
N GLY A 300 8.02 -17.33 6.86
CA GLY A 300 8.36 -17.42 8.28
C GLY A 300 7.15 -17.20 9.20
N LYS A 301 7.20 -17.79 10.40
CA LYS A 301 6.06 -17.82 11.36
C LYS A 301 6.10 -16.67 12.37
N THR A 302 7.28 -16.13 12.67
CA THR A 302 7.48 -15.02 13.61
C THR A 302 7.95 -13.77 12.89
N LEU A 303 7.77 -12.59 13.50
CA LEU A 303 8.27 -11.33 12.95
C LEU A 303 9.78 -11.37 12.70
N TYR A 304 10.54 -12.02 13.59
CA TYR A 304 11.97 -12.22 13.41
C TYR A 304 12.28 -13.07 12.17
N GLN A 305 11.58 -14.19 11.99
CA GLN A 305 11.76 -15.05 10.80
C GLN A 305 11.37 -14.32 9.50
N GLN A 306 10.31 -13.51 9.52
CA GLN A 306 9.92 -12.66 8.39
C GLN A 306 11.03 -11.66 8.05
N GLY A 307 11.63 -11.03 9.06
CA GLY A 307 12.80 -10.15 8.88
C GLY A 307 14.00 -10.87 8.26
N LEU A 308 14.27 -12.12 8.66
CA LEU A 308 15.34 -12.93 8.04
C LEU A 308 15.03 -13.28 6.58
N VAL A 309 13.76 -13.56 6.25
CA VAL A 309 13.34 -13.79 4.86
C VAL A 309 13.54 -12.52 4.03
N ASP A 310 13.11 -11.37 4.55
CA ASP A 310 13.27 -10.09 3.87
C ASP A 310 14.75 -9.74 3.67
N GLN A 311 15.60 -9.97 4.69
CA GLN A 311 17.05 -9.79 4.61
C GLN A 311 17.64 -10.56 3.43
N TRP A 312 17.31 -11.85 3.28
CA TRP A 312 17.90 -12.67 2.21
C TRP A 312 17.31 -12.40 0.82
N LEU A 313 16.05 -11.95 0.73
CA LEU A 313 15.49 -11.45 -0.53
C LEU A 313 16.23 -10.21 -1.02
N ASP A 314 16.55 -9.29 -0.11
CA ASP A 314 17.22 -8.04 -0.43
C ASP A 314 18.73 -8.25 -0.68
N VAL A 315 19.38 -9.16 0.04
CA VAL A 315 20.75 -9.61 -0.29
C VAL A 315 20.80 -10.22 -1.68
N THR A 316 19.83 -11.07 -2.03
CA THR A 316 19.78 -11.72 -3.36
C THR A 316 19.76 -10.68 -4.48
N ILE A 317 18.94 -9.63 -4.36
CA ILE A 317 18.79 -8.63 -5.43
C ILE A 317 19.97 -7.64 -5.49
N ASN A 318 20.47 -7.20 -4.32
CA ASN A 318 21.47 -6.14 -4.23
C ASN A 318 22.91 -6.66 -4.36
N GLU A 319 23.21 -7.82 -3.77
CA GLU A 319 24.59 -8.34 -3.65
C GLU A 319 24.92 -9.46 -4.65
N LEU A 320 23.93 -9.97 -5.40
CA LEU A 320 24.12 -11.12 -6.29
C LEU A 320 23.48 -10.94 -7.66
N GLU A 321 22.18 -10.66 -7.73
CA GLU A 321 21.41 -10.69 -8.99
C GLU A 321 21.96 -9.69 -10.03
N THR A 322 22.33 -8.48 -9.60
CA THR A 322 22.84 -7.43 -10.50
C THR A 322 24.13 -7.85 -11.20
N ASP A 323 25.11 -8.39 -10.46
CA ASP A 323 26.39 -8.83 -11.02
C ASP A 323 26.24 -10.08 -11.87
N VAL A 324 25.41 -11.05 -11.43
CA VAL A 324 25.15 -12.27 -12.17
C VAL A 324 24.50 -11.96 -13.52
N VAL A 325 23.46 -11.11 -13.55
CA VAL A 325 22.75 -10.76 -14.78
C VAL A 325 23.67 -9.99 -15.72
N THR A 326 24.43 -9.01 -15.22
CA THR A 326 25.35 -8.23 -16.05
C THR A 326 26.43 -9.12 -16.67
N SER A 327 27.04 -9.99 -15.87
CA SER A 327 28.07 -10.94 -16.31
C SER A 327 27.51 -11.95 -17.32
N ALA A 328 26.28 -12.44 -17.10
CA ALA A 328 25.61 -13.35 -18.01
C ALA A 328 25.32 -12.70 -19.36
N LEU A 329 24.82 -11.45 -19.39
CA LEU A 329 24.58 -10.72 -20.62
C LEU A 329 25.88 -10.46 -21.41
N GLN A 330 26.99 -10.25 -20.71
CA GLN A 330 28.32 -10.12 -21.30
C GLN A 330 28.76 -11.43 -21.99
N VAL A 331 28.66 -12.56 -21.29
CA VAL A 331 29.06 -13.88 -21.83
C VAL A 331 28.16 -14.36 -22.96
N LEU A 332 26.87 -13.99 -22.93
CA LEU A 332 25.91 -14.28 -24.01
C LEU A 332 26.07 -13.33 -25.21
N GLY A 333 26.94 -12.32 -25.15
CA GLY A 333 27.20 -11.39 -26.25
C GLY A 333 26.12 -10.32 -26.45
N HIS A 334 25.24 -10.11 -25.47
CA HIS A 334 24.21 -9.06 -25.55
C HIS A 334 24.76 -7.66 -25.22
N ILE A 335 25.83 -7.59 -24.43
CA ILE A 335 26.55 -6.36 -24.09
C ILE A 335 28.07 -6.60 -24.18
N PRO A 336 28.88 -5.58 -24.49
CA PRO A 336 30.33 -5.74 -24.62
C PRO A 336 30.98 -6.10 -23.28
N ILE A 337 32.01 -6.94 -23.35
CA ILE A 337 32.78 -7.37 -22.19
C ILE A 337 33.76 -6.26 -21.82
N MET A 338 33.59 -5.69 -20.63
CA MET A 338 34.57 -4.80 -20.01
C MET A 338 35.42 -5.63 -19.04
N SER A 339 36.63 -6.01 -19.45
CA SER A 339 37.44 -7.03 -18.76
C SER A 339 37.66 -6.76 -17.27
N THR A 340 37.94 -5.51 -16.88
CA THR A 340 38.09 -5.11 -15.48
C THR A 340 36.78 -5.25 -14.70
N GLN A 341 35.67 -4.74 -15.25
CA GLN A 341 34.36 -4.81 -14.60
C GLN A 341 33.91 -6.27 -14.45
N TYR A 342 34.05 -7.09 -15.50
CA TYR A 342 33.69 -8.50 -15.47
C TYR A 342 34.45 -9.28 -14.39
N LYS A 343 35.76 -9.05 -14.27
CA LYS A 343 36.57 -9.66 -13.20
C LYS A 343 36.12 -9.20 -11.82
N THR A 344 35.80 -7.93 -11.65
CA THR A 344 35.26 -7.39 -10.38
C THR A 344 33.92 -8.04 -10.03
N SER A 345 32.98 -8.12 -10.98
CA SER A 345 31.68 -8.78 -10.76
C SER A 345 31.85 -10.26 -10.43
N LEU A 346 32.74 -11.00 -11.11
CA LEU A 346 33.01 -12.41 -10.74
C LEU A 346 33.59 -12.58 -9.34
N ASN A 347 34.44 -11.65 -8.89
CA ASN A 347 34.97 -11.65 -7.53
C ASN A 347 33.89 -11.34 -6.50
N GLN A 348 33.00 -10.37 -6.78
CA GLN A 348 31.86 -10.05 -5.93
C GLN A 348 30.88 -11.23 -5.83
N ILE A 349 30.53 -11.85 -6.96
CA ILE A 349 29.69 -13.06 -6.98
C ILE A 349 30.34 -14.17 -6.15
N SER A 350 31.65 -14.42 -6.32
CA SER A 350 32.36 -15.45 -5.54
C SER A 350 32.38 -15.15 -4.04
N HIS A 351 32.52 -13.87 -3.67
CA HIS A 351 32.45 -13.43 -2.28
C HIS A 351 31.06 -13.69 -1.68
N THR A 352 30.00 -13.29 -2.38
CA THR A 352 28.61 -13.52 -1.95
C THR A 352 28.29 -15.01 -1.85
N LEU A 353 28.73 -15.83 -2.82
CA LEU A 353 28.57 -17.29 -2.76
C LEU A 353 29.28 -17.92 -1.55
N THR A 354 30.44 -17.39 -1.15
CA THR A 354 31.15 -17.84 0.06
C THR A 354 30.34 -17.52 1.32
N ILE A 355 29.71 -16.35 1.40
CA ILE A 355 28.84 -15.98 2.52
C ILE A 355 27.62 -16.89 2.58
N VAL A 356 27.00 -17.17 1.44
CA VAL A 356 25.84 -18.07 1.33
C VAL A 356 26.20 -19.50 1.76
N ASP A 357 27.33 -20.03 1.29
CA ASP A 357 27.81 -21.37 1.68
C ASP A 357 28.05 -21.45 3.19
N ASN A 358 28.70 -20.42 3.77
CA ASN A 358 28.90 -20.32 5.21
C ASN A 358 27.59 -20.24 5.99
N GLN A 359 26.57 -19.56 5.48
CA GLN A 359 25.25 -19.52 6.12
C GLN A 359 24.58 -20.90 6.07
N LEU A 360 24.60 -21.56 4.92
CA LEU A 360 24.03 -22.90 4.71
C LEU A 360 24.79 -24.02 5.44
N SER A 361 25.98 -23.74 5.94
CA SER A 361 26.66 -24.63 6.89
C SER A 361 25.98 -24.67 8.27
N LYS A 362 25.24 -23.61 8.63
CA LYS A 362 24.62 -23.42 9.96
C LYS A 362 23.14 -23.77 9.98
N SER A 363 22.46 -23.65 8.84
CA SER A 363 21.02 -23.88 8.74
C SER A 363 20.66 -24.67 7.48
N LYS A 364 19.55 -25.40 7.54
CA LYS A 364 19.10 -26.23 6.40
C LYS A 364 18.73 -25.39 5.16
N TYR A 365 18.06 -24.26 5.40
CA TYR A 365 17.64 -23.28 4.40
C TYR A 365 18.25 -21.92 4.72
N ILE A 366 18.21 -20.98 3.78
CA ILE A 366 18.98 -19.73 3.90
C ILE A 366 18.53 -18.87 5.08
N SER A 367 17.23 -18.90 5.39
CA SER A 367 16.59 -18.12 6.47
C SER A 367 16.34 -18.93 7.76
N GLY A 368 16.77 -20.20 7.82
CA GLY A 368 16.59 -21.07 8.99
C GLY A 368 16.32 -22.54 8.64
N ASP A 369 15.44 -23.19 9.39
CA ASP A 369 15.18 -24.64 9.26
C ASP A 369 14.02 -24.99 8.31
N SER A 370 13.31 -24.00 7.78
CA SER A 370 12.15 -24.19 6.90
C SER A 370 12.37 -23.51 5.55
N LEU A 371 11.83 -24.12 4.48
CA LEU A 371 11.87 -23.55 3.13
C LEU A 371 11.03 -22.26 3.07
N THR A 372 11.61 -21.21 2.48
CA THR A 372 10.95 -19.90 2.33
C THR A 372 11.10 -19.34 0.93
N ILE A 373 10.40 -18.24 0.63
CA ILE A 373 10.59 -17.53 -0.65
C ILE A 373 12.00 -16.96 -0.84
N ALA A 374 12.78 -16.77 0.24
CA ALA A 374 14.19 -16.39 0.14
C ALA A 374 15.01 -17.48 -0.55
N ASP A 375 14.74 -18.75 -0.24
CA ASP A 375 15.41 -19.88 -0.88
C ASP A 375 15.09 -19.95 -2.38
N ILE A 376 13.82 -19.76 -2.74
CA ILE A 376 13.37 -19.81 -4.14
C ILE A 376 13.99 -18.68 -4.96
N ALA A 377 14.05 -17.46 -4.40
CA ALA A 377 14.67 -16.32 -5.06
C ALA A 377 16.19 -16.52 -5.24
N LEU A 378 16.88 -16.97 -4.19
CA LEU A 378 18.32 -17.20 -4.22
C LEU A 378 18.70 -18.33 -5.17
N ALA A 379 17.96 -19.45 -5.13
CA ALA A 379 18.21 -20.61 -5.99
C ALA A 379 18.07 -20.22 -7.46
N GLN A 380 17.12 -19.35 -7.80
CA GLN A 380 16.90 -18.92 -9.18
C GLN A 380 18.13 -18.19 -9.75
N VAL A 381 18.75 -17.32 -8.95
CA VAL A 381 19.92 -16.55 -9.35
C VAL A 381 21.16 -17.44 -9.39
N ILE A 382 21.34 -18.32 -8.40
CA ILE A 382 22.47 -19.25 -8.33
C ILE A 382 22.43 -20.27 -9.48
N THR A 383 21.28 -20.87 -9.77
CA THR A 383 21.13 -21.81 -10.89
C THR A 383 21.53 -21.13 -12.21
N PHE A 384 21.15 -19.87 -12.40
CA PHE A 384 21.55 -19.11 -13.58
C PHE A 384 23.07 -18.83 -13.61
N ALA A 385 23.66 -18.39 -12.49
CA ALA A 385 25.10 -18.18 -12.37
C ALA A 385 25.91 -19.47 -12.63
N PHE A 386 25.47 -20.60 -12.08
CA PHE A 386 26.14 -21.89 -12.23
C PHE A 386 25.98 -22.50 -13.62
N THR A 387 24.94 -22.10 -14.36
CA THR A 387 24.74 -22.52 -15.75
C THR A 387 25.66 -21.77 -16.71
N LEU A 388 25.98 -20.51 -16.44
CA LEU A 388 26.71 -19.65 -17.39
C LEU A 388 28.14 -19.31 -16.95
N LEU A 389 28.33 -18.91 -15.69
CA LEU A 389 29.53 -18.19 -15.24
C LEU A 389 30.57 -19.07 -14.54
N PHE A 390 30.14 -20.20 -13.95
CA PHE A 390 31.02 -21.04 -13.14
C PHE A 390 31.14 -22.44 -13.71
N GLY A 391 32.36 -22.96 -13.77
CA GLY A 391 32.64 -24.37 -14.06
C GLY A 391 32.60 -25.26 -12.83
N GLU A 392 32.69 -26.58 -13.03
CA GLU A 392 32.65 -27.59 -11.98
C GLU A 392 33.70 -27.36 -10.88
N SER A 393 34.94 -27.05 -11.27
CA SER A 393 36.03 -26.79 -10.31
C SER A 393 35.77 -25.58 -9.40
N GLN A 394 35.06 -24.57 -9.89
CA GLN A 394 34.71 -23.39 -9.09
C GLN A 394 33.49 -23.67 -8.20
N ARG A 395 32.47 -24.36 -8.73
CA ARG A 395 31.26 -24.70 -7.95
C ARG A 395 31.56 -25.64 -6.80
N ASN A 396 32.49 -26.59 -6.98
CA ASN A 396 32.90 -27.54 -5.95
C ASN A 396 33.56 -26.89 -4.72
N LYS A 397 33.79 -25.57 -4.72
CA LYS A 397 34.22 -24.84 -3.53
C LYS A 397 33.09 -24.61 -2.52
N TYR A 398 31.83 -24.71 -2.95
CA TYR A 398 30.65 -24.37 -2.16
C TYR A 398 29.81 -25.62 -1.87
N GLN A 399 30.30 -26.48 -0.97
CA GLN A 399 29.72 -27.81 -0.72
C GLN A 399 28.34 -27.74 -0.06
N HIS A 400 28.15 -26.84 0.91
CA HIS A 400 26.87 -26.67 1.59
C HIS A 400 25.81 -26.08 0.67
N LEU A 401 26.22 -25.10 -0.15
CA LEU A 401 25.41 -24.49 -1.19
C LEU A 401 24.99 -25.52 -2.24
N LEU A 402 25.90 -26.35 -2.74
CA LEU A 402 25.56 -27.41 -3.71
C LEU A 402 24.58 -28.42 -3.12
N LYS A 403 24.75 -28.81 -1.86
CA LYS A 403 23.80 -29.70 -1.18
C LYS A 403 22.40 -29.06 -1.10
N TRP A 404 22.32 -27.83 -0.62
CA TRP A 404 21.06 -27.07 -0.54
C TRP A 404 20.42 -26.91 -1.93
N LEU A 405 21.19 -26.57 -2.96
CA LEU A 405 20.68 -26.39 -4.31
C LEU A 405 20.12 -27.70 -4.88
N ASN A 406 20.77 -28.85 -4.60
CA ASN A 406 20.24 -30.16 -4.96
C ASN A 406 18.93 -30.49 -4.24
N GLU A 407 18.76 -30.05 -2.99
CA GLU A 407 17.49 -30.19 -2.27
C GLU A 407 16.39 -29.34 -2.93
N ILE A 408 16.67 -28.09 -3.32
CA ILE A 408 15.72 -27.24 -4.05
C ILE A 408 15.38 -27.84 -5.43
N ASP A 409 16.38 -28.29 -6.18
CA ASP A 409 16.24 -28.96 -7.48
C ASP A 409 15.45 -30.28 -7.39
N SER A 410 15.27 -30.83 -6.18
CA SER A 410 14.45 -32.03 -5.95
C SER A 410 12.95 -31.74 -5.80
N LEU A 411 12.58 -30.49 -5.53
CA LEU A 411 11.18 -30.10 -5.33
C LEU A 411 10.38 -30.28 -6.64
N PRO A 412 9.23 -30.97 -6.62
CA PRO A 412 8.41 -31.16 -7.82
C PRO A 412 8.00 -29.83 -8.48
N GLN A 413 7.62 -28.84 -7.66
CA GLN A 413 7.21 -27.51 -8.11
C GLN A 413 8.35 -26.77 -8.80
N TRP A 414 9.58 -26.95 -8.32
CA TRP A 414 10.77 -26.37 -8.92
C TRP A 414 11.08 -27.01 -10.27
N ARG A 415 11.08 -28.35 -10.32
CA ARG A 415 11.37 -29.12 -11.54
C ARG A 415 10.39 -28.85 -12.67
N GLU A 416 9.13 -28.56 -12.34
CA GLU A 416 8.12 -28.25 -13.35
C GLU A 416 8.44 -26.93 -14.08
N GLU A 417 8.99 -25.94 -13.38
CA GLU A 417 9.28 -24.61 -13.93
C GLU A 417 10.71 -24.49 -14.49
N PHE A 418 11.71 -25.05 -13.80
CA PHE A 418 13.12 -24.94 -14.18
C PHE A 418 13.65 -26.16 -14.94
N GLY A 419 12.88 -27.24 -14.99
CA GLY A 419 13.36 -28.51 -15.51
C GLY A 419 14.43 -29.13 -14.61
N ARG A 420 15.27 -30.00 -15.20
CA ARG A 420 16.43 -30.57 -14.50
C ARG A 420 17.64 -29.69 -14.75
N SER A 421 18.14 -29.04 -13.71
CA SER A 421 19.38 -28.26 -13.74
C SER A 421 20.54 -29.08 -14.30
N ARG A 422 21.22 -28.56 -15.33
CA ARG A 422 22.43 -29.15 -15.90
C ARG A 422 23.52 -28.09 -15.94
N PHE A 423 24.52 -28.25 -15.08
CA PHE A 423 25.62 -27.31 -15.02
C PHE A 423 26.79 -27.78 -15.89
N PRO A 424 27.41 -26.90 -16.69
CA PRO A 424 28.51 -27.28 -17.57
C PRO A 424 29.78 -27.60 -16.78
N LYS A 425 30.65 -28.45 -17.33
CA LYS A 425 31.95 -28.78 -16.70
C LYS A 425 32.88 -27.56 -16.64
N THR A 426 32.88 -26.77 -17.72
CA THR A 426 33.62 -25.52 -17.83
C THR A 426 32.64 -24.35 -17.88
N ALA A 427 33.02 -23.19 -17.34
CA ALA A 427 32.26 -21.96 -17.54
C ALA A 427 32.15 -21.64 -19.04
N PHE A 428 31.10 -20.91 -19.44
CA PHE A 428 31.02 -20.42 -20.81
C PHE A 428 32.21 -19.52 -21.11
N GLN A 429 32.89 -19.80 -22.22
CA GLN A 429 34.06 -19.04 -22.66
C GLN A 429 33.62 -17.70 -23.23
N GLN A 430 34.48 -16.69 -23.05
CA GLN A 430 34.31 -15.39 -23.66
C GLN A 430 34.31 -15.56 -25.18
N SER A 431 33.34 -14.98 -25.89
CA SER A 431 33.48 -14.86 -27.34
C SER A 431 34.63 -13.88 -27.61
N ASP A 432 35.64 -14.33 -28.37
CA ASP A 432 36.79 -13.52 -28.77
C ASP A 432 36.35 -12.34 -29.65
N VAL A 433 35.86 -11.25 -29.05
CA VAL A 433 35.64 -9.98 -29.75
C VAL A 433 36.93 -9.16 -29.66
N THR A 434 37.84 -9.48 -30.57
CA THR A 434 39.03 -8.73 -31.03
C THR A 434 39.43 -7.47 -30.22
N GLU A 435 40.51 -7.60 -29.45
CA GLU A 435 41.26 -6.49 -28.80
C GLU A 435 41.95 -5.51 -29.80
N ASP A 436 41.62 -5.52 -31.09
CA ASP A 436 42.51 -5.02 -32.16
C ASP A 436 42.06 -3.73 -32.87
N LYS A 437 41.12 -2.95 -32.30
CA LYS A 437 40.70 -1.66 -32.90
C LYS A 437 41.30 -0.41 -32.26
N ASP A 438 41.74 -0.46 -31.01
CA ASP A 438 42.29 0.73 -30.31
C ASP A 438 43.74 1.07 -30.67
N LYS A 439 44.46 0.20 -31.39
CA LYS A 439 45.85 0.44 -31.82
C LYS A 439 46.02 0.95 -33.26
N LYS A 440 44.99 0.86 -34.11
CA LYS A 440 45.10 1.31 -35.52
C LYS A 440 44.67 2.77 -35.74
N GLU A 441 43.72 3.31 -34.98
CA GLU A 441 43.24 4.69 -35.22
C GLU A 441 44.16 5.80 -34.68
N LYS A 442 45.14 5.48 -33.82
CA LYS A 442 46.09 6.47 -33.28
C LYS A 442 47.32 6.74 -34.16
N LYS A 443 47.52 6.02 -35.27
CA LYS A 443 48.72 6.16 -36.11
C LYS A 443 48.52 6.85 -37.47
N GLU A 444 47.30 7.05 -37.96
CA GLU A 444 47.10 7.53 -39.34
C GLU A 444 46.64 8.98 -39.50
N ASN A 445 46.22 9.70 -38.45
CA ASN A 445 45.66 11.06 -38.60
C ASN A 445 46.64 12.23 -38.37
N LYS A 446 47.94 12.02 -38.65
CA LYS A 446 48.93 13.10 -38.77
C LYS A 446 49.60 13.01 -40.14
N GLN A 447 48.98 13.56 -41.18
CA GLN A 447 49.66 14.34 -42.24
C GLN A 447 48.67 14.94 -43.26
N GLU A 448 48.73 16.27 -43.36
CA GLU A 448 48.65 17.11 -44.57
C GLU A 448 47.30 17.35 -45.31
N GLN A 449 46.79 18.59 -45.15
CA GLN A 449 46.05 19.36 -46.16
C GLN A 449 47.06 20.04 -47.11
N PRO A 450 46.72 20.34 -48.39
CA PRO A 450 46.13 21.67 -48.70
C PRO A 450 45.18 21.81 -49.93
N LYS A 451 44.18 22.71 -49.75
CA LYS A 451 43.60 23.76 -50.63
C LYS A 451 42.81 23.48 -51.95
N GLN A 452 41.50 23.79 -51.86
CA GLN A 452 40.64 24.72 -52.64
C GLN A 452 40.62 24.75 -54.19
N LYS A 453 39.39 24.65 -54.77
CA LYS A 453 38.77 25.64 -55.71
C LYS A 453 37.25 25.39 -55.92
N GLU A 454 36.52 26.48 -56.15
CA GLU A 454 35.05 26.61 -56.16
C GLU A 454 34.37 26.45 -57.55
N GLN A 455 33.17 25.84 -57.56
CA GLN A 455 31.88 26.22 -58.21
C GLN A 455 31.71 26.27 -59.77
N PRO A 456 30.46 26.35 -60.34
CA PRO A 456 29.10 25.92 -59.90
C PRO A 456 28.11 25.43 -61.03
N LYS A 457 26.84 25.20 -60.65
CA LYS A 457 25.51 25.33 -61.37
C LYS A 457 24.85 24.08 -61.98
N GLN A 458 23.68 23.63 -61.45
CA GLN A 458 22.25 24.00 -61.75
C GLN A 458 21.73 23.36 -63.05
N LYS A 459 20.47 22.96 -63.27
CA LYS A 459 19.16 22.87 -62.59
C LYS A 459 18.23 22.25 -63.66
N GLU A 460 17.23 21.44 -63.28
CA GLU A 460 15.95 21.46 -64.00
C GLU A 460 14.80 21.05 -63.06
N GLN A 461 13.74 21.86 -63.09
CA GLN A 461 12.51 21.82 -62.28
C GLN A 461 11.41 21.08 -63.06
N LYS A 462 10.49 20.37 -62.40
CA LYS A 462 9.06 20.71 -62.15
C LYS A 462 8.35 19.37 -61.85
N GLU A 463 7.26 19.21 -61.11
CA GLU A 463 6.30 20.04 -60.39
C GLU A 463 5.57 19.09 -59.41
N GLN A 464 5.14 19.62 -58.27
CA GLN A 464 4.35 18.97 -57.20
C GLN A 464 2.84 19.04 -57.52
N PRO A 465 1.93 18.22 -56.93
CA PRO A 465 1.53 18.50 -55.54
C PRO A 465 1.04 17.35 -54.63
N LYS A 466 1.38 17.56 -53.34
CA LYS A 466 0.60 17.37 -52.10
C LYS A 466 0.60 16.03 -51.32
N GLN A 467 1.05 16.22 -50.06
CA GLN A 467 0.80 15.53 -48.78
C GLN A 467 1.32 14.10 -48.60
N LYS A 468 1.81 13.64 -47.44
CA LYS A 468 2.45 14.17 -46.21
C LYS A 468 2.47 12.93 -45.29
N GLU A 469 3.63 12.33 -45.00
CA GLU A 469 3.98 11.72 -43.69
C GLU A 469 5.42 11.18 -43.68
N GLN A 470 6.18 11.65 -42.67
CA GLN A 470 7.43 11.23 -41.98
C GLN A 470 8.51 10.34 -42.65
N PRO A 471 9.79 10.56 -42.26
CA PRO A 471 10.51 9.44 -41.62
C PRO A 471 11.44 9.79 -40.44
N LYS A 472 11.32 8.95 -39.39
CA LYS A 472 12.33 8.26 -38.57
C LYS A 472 13.65 8.94 -38.15
N GLN A 473 13.77 9.06 -36.83
CA GLN A 473 14.97 9.13 -36.00
C GLN A 473 15.93 7.93 -36.17
N LYS A 474 17.21 8.17 -35.86
CA LYS A 474 18.22 7.16 -35.46
C LYS A 474 18.86 7.56 -34.12
N GLU A 475 19.02 6.56 -33.26
CA GLU A 475 19.64 6.50 -31.92
C GLU A 475 21.18 6.62 -31.98
N GLN A 476 21.93 7.00 -30.92
CA GLN A 476 22.28 6.30 -29.65
C GLN A 476 23.27 7.21 -28.84
N PRO A 477 23.77 6.95 -27.60
CA PRO A 477 23.41 6.00 -26.51
C PRO A 477 23.29 6.63 -25.08
N LYS A 478 22.92 5.80 -24.07
CA LYS A 478 22.56 6.08 -22.65
C LYS A 478 23.59 5.62 -21.60
N GLN A 479 23.70 6.35 -20.48
CA GLN A 479 23.77 5.94 -19.05
C GLN A 479 23.86 7.24 -18.20
N GLN A 480 23.23 7.48 -17.04
CA GLN A 480 22.14 6.88 -16.24
C GLN A 480 21.81 7.94 -15.15
N PRO A 481 20.53 8.32 -14.92
CA PRO A 481 20.07 8.44 -13.52
C PRO A 481 18.62 7.99 -13.24
N LYS A 482 18.38 7.80 -11.93
CA LYS A 482 17.13 7.68 -11.16
C LYS A 482 15.99 8.56 -11.71
N GLN A 483 14.86 7.97 -12.11
CA GLN A 483 13.65 7.68 -11.30
C GLN A 483 12.87 8.96 -10.89
N GLU A 484 12.06 9.40 -11.85
CA GLU A 484 10.77 10.09 -11.69
C GLU A 484 9.71 9.16 -12.32
N GLU A 485 8.54 9.07 -11.67
CA GLU A 485 7.27 8.53 -12.20
C GLU A 485 6.33 9.71 -12.47
N GLU A 486 5.71 9.72 -13.64
CA GLU A 486 4.35 10.21 -13.99
C GLU A 486 4.17 9.77 -15.48
N ASP A 487 3.03 9.36 -16.02
CA ASP A 487 1.65 9.50 -15.60
C ASP A 487 0.75 8.53 -16.40
N ASP A 488 -0.49 8.39 -15.95
CA ASP A 488 -1.54 7.45 -16.35
C ASP A 488 -2.78 8.23 -16.84
N ALA A 489 -3.55 7.75 -17.83
CA ALA A 489 -4.91 8.28 -18.10
C ALA A 489 -5.79 7.34 -18.97
N PRO A 490 -7.15 7.35 -18.84
CA PRO A 490 -8.00 7.97 -17.80
C PRO A 490 -9.16 7.07 -17.28
N LYS A 491 -9.37 7.05 -15.96
CA LYS A 491 -10.74 7.22 -15.40
C LYS A 491 -10.82 8.65 -14.92
N LYS A 492 -11.91 9.34 -15.25
CA LYS A 492 -12.16 10.77 -14.97
C LYS A 492 -11.84 11.11 -13.49
N LYS A 493 -10.59 11.47 -13.22
CA LYS A 493 -10.10 12.10 -11.99
C LYS A 493 -10.60 13.54 -12.07
N GLU A 494 -11.19 14.05 -11.01
CA GLU A 494 -11.33 15.50 -10.86
C GLU A 494 -9.91 16.08 -10.99
N ALA A 495 -9.69 16.97 -11.96
CA ALA A 495 -8.39 17.63 -12.15
C ALA A 495 -7.95 18.26 -10.82
N ASN A 496 -6.67 18.15 -10.46
CA ASN A 496 -6.16 18.90 -9.31
C ASN A 496 -6.47 20.39 -9.59
N PRO A 497 -7.15 21.13 -8.70
CA PRO A 497 -7.48 22.53 -8.93
C PRO A 497 -6.27 23.41 -9.30
N LEU A 498 -5.04 22.99 -8.95
CA LEU A 498 -3.79 23.66 -9.31
C LEU A 498 -3.38 23.45 -10.78
N ASP A 499 -3.82 22.38 -11.44
CA ASP A 499 -3.59 22.12 -12.88
C ASP A 499 -4.48 23.00 -13.77
N LEU A 500 -5.57 23.53 -13.22
CA LEU A 500 -6.50 24.42 -13.92
C LEU A 500 -6.03 25.89 -13.90
N LEU A 501 -4.93 26.19 -13.20
CA LEU A 501 -4.34 27.52 -13.15
C LEU A 501 -3.61 27.83 -14.48
N PRO A 502 -3.56 29.12 -14.89
CA PRO A 502 -2.88 29.50 -16.13
C PRO A 502 -1.41 29.02 -16.13
N PRO A 503 -0.84 28.65 -17.29
CA PRO A 503 0.55 28.22 -17.38
C PRO A 503 1.49 29.35 -16.94
N SER A 504 2.61 29.00 -16.31
CA SER A 504 3.62 29.95 -15.86
C SER A 504 4.95 29.68 -16.51
N THR A 505 5.74 30.74 -16.65
CA THR A 505 7.10 30.67 -17.17
C THR A 505 8.10 30.05 -16.18
N PHE A 506 7.73 29.93 -14.90
CA PHE A 506 8.58 29.37 -13.85
C PHE A 506 8.31 27.87 -13.67
N ASN A 507 9.35 27.05 -13.91
CA ASN A 507 9.36 25.62 -13.68
C ASN A 507 10.05 25.29 -12.33
N ILE A 508 9.29 24.72 -11.41
CA ILE A 508 9.78 24.38 -10.07
C ILE A 508 10.80 23.25 -10.06
N ASP A 509 10.70 22.28 -10.99
CA ASP A 509 11.60 21.13 -11.02
C ASP A 509 12.99 21.54 -11.52
N ASP A 510 13.05 22.47 -12.48
CA ASP A 510 14.30 23.09 -12.93
C ASP A 510 14.93 23.90 -11.79
N TYR A 511 14.12 24.66 -11.04
CA TYR A 511 14.60 25.39 -9.87
C TYR A 511 15.13 24.47 -8.77
N LYS A 512 14.42 23.38 -8.43
CA LYS A 512 14.88 22.37 -7.46
C LYS A 512 16.23 21.77 -7.88
N ARG A 513 16.42 21.49 -9.17
CA ARG A 513 17.69 20.99 -9.72
C ARG A 513 18.82 22.01 -9.56
N ILE A 514 18.57 23.28 -9.87
CA ILE A 514 19.54 24.38 -9.68
C ILE A 514 19.90 24.53 -8.20
N PHE A 515 18.88 24.54 -7.33
CA PHE A 515 19.04 24.73 -5.89
C PHE A 515 19.99 23.70 -5.25
N PHE A 516 19.91 22.42 -5.64
CA PHE A 516 20.80 21.38 -5.11
C PHE A 516 22.17 21.29 -5.82
N ALA A 517 22.32 21.90 -6.99
CA ALA A 517 23.57 21.90 -7.74
C ALA A 517 24.53 23.03 -7.32
N GLU A 518 23.99 24.19 -6.98
CA GLU A 518 24.75 25.36 -6.52
C GLU A 518 25.00 25.29 -5.02
N LYS A 519 26.25 25.48 -4.61
CA LYS A 519 26.69 25.36 -3.21
C LYS A 519 26.41 26.62 -2.40
N ASP A 520 26.30 27.76 -3.07
CA ASP A 520 25.95 29.03 -2.44
C ASP A 520 24.43 29.21 -2.37
N ILE A 521 23.87 29.01 -1.17
CA ILE A 521 22.43 29.11 -0.92
C ILE A 521 21.92 30.54 -1.13
N GLN A 522 22.74 31.56 -0.88
CA GLN A 522 22.33 32.95 -1.09
C GLN A 522 22.10 33.22 -2.58
N LYS A 523 23.05 32.78 -3.42
CA LYS A 523 22.97 32.87 -4.87
C LYS A 523 21.78 32.09 -5.46
N ASN A 524 21.42 30.96 -4.85
CA ASN A 524 20.23 30.18 -5.21
C ASN A 524 18.92 30.92 -4.95
N ILE A 525 18.85 31.65 -3.84
CA ILE A 525 17.66 32.43 -3.49
C ILE A 525 17.57 33.69 -4.35
N ASP A 526 18.69 34.32 -4.70
CA ASP A 526 18.71 35.42 -5.66
C ASP A 526 18.21 34.95 -7.05
N THR A 527 18.60 33.75 -7.46
CA THR A 527 18.12 33.10 -8.69
C THR A 527 16.62 32.81 -8.64
N LEU A 528 16.08 32.43 -7.48
CA LEU A 528 14.63 32.26 -7.29
C LEU A 528 13.90 33.56 -7.55
N PHE A 529 14.31 34.65 -6.89
CA PHE A 529 13.64 35.94 -7.05
C PHE A 529 13.81 36.54 -8.46
N ALA A 530 14.85 36.16 -9.20
CA ALA A 530 15.04 36.57 -10.59
C ALA A 530 14.13 35.81 -11.58
N THR A 531 13.70 34.59 -11.24
CA THR A 531 12.99 33.68 -12.15
C THR A 531 11.54 33.42 -11.77
N ILE A 532 11.16 33.64 -10.51
CA ILE A 532 9.84 33.33 -9.98
C ILE A 532 8.76 34.23 -10.59
N ASP A 533 7.71 33.59 -11.11
CA ASP A 533 6.50 34.26 -11.56
C ASP A 533 5.48 34.31 -10.41
N LEU A 534 5.41 35.48 -9.76
CA LEU A 534 4.53 35.74 -8.60
C LEU A 534 3.03 35.76 -8.95
N ASN A 535 2.66 35.77 -10.24
CA ASN A 535 1.25 35.64 -10.64
C ASN A 535 0.78 34.17 -10.55
N GLY A 536 1.70 33.23 -10.79
CA GLY A 536 1.41 31.79 -10.77
C GLY A 536 1.94 31.06 -9.53
N TRP A 537 2.87 31.65 -8.78
CA TRP A 537 3.48 31.06 -7.59
C TRP A 537 3.41 32.03 -6.41
N SER A 538 3.34 31.48 -5.20
CA SER A 538 3.34 32.30 -3.98
C SER A 538 4.29 31.76 -2.91
N LEU A 539 4.79 32.71 -2.12
CA LEU A 539 5.74 32.49 -1.02
C LEU A 539 5.01 32.64 0.31
N TRP A 540 5.28 31.75 1.25
CA TRP A 540 4.57 31.65 2.52
C TRP A 540 5.51 31.38 3.68
N LEU A 541 5.24 32.04 4.80
CA LEU A 541 5.80 31.70 6.10
C LEU A 541 4.72 30.95 6.90
N ILE A 542 5.10 29.81 7.44
CA ILE A 542 4.20 28.94 8.19
C ILE A 542 4.68 28.84 9.62
N LYS A 543 3.76 29.07 10.56
CA LYS A 543 4.01 28.92 12.00
C LYS A 543 3.00 27.97 12.61
N TYR A 544 3.48 27.00 13.39
CA TYR A 544 2.61 26.10 14.12
C TYR A 544 2.24 26.68 15.49
N ASN A 545 0.94 26.74 15.75
CA ASN A 545 0.36 27.12 17.03
C ASN A 545 0.26 25.90 17.94
N LYS A 546 1.32 25.67 18.72
CA LYS A 546 1.42 24.59 19.69
C LYS A 546 0.46 24.76 20.88
N SER A 547 -0.02 23.65 21.43
CA SER A 547 -0.73 23.62 22.70
C SER A 547 0.24 23.67 23.90
N GLU A 548 -0.25 23.95 25.11
CA GLU A 548 0.57 24.14 26.33
C GLU A 548 1.50 22.94 26.68
N ASN A 549 1.19 21.74 26.17
CA ASN A 549 1.96 20.52 26.44
C ASN A 549 2.93 20.13 25.32
N GLU A 550 2.94 20.84 24.20
CA GLU A 550 3.78 20.54 23.04
C GLU A 550 5.04 21.43 23.02
N GLY A 551 6.10 20.98 22.32
CA GLY A 551 7.35 21.73 22.20
C GLY A 551 8.31 21.61 23.38
N LYS A 552 8.04 20.72 24.34
CA LYS A 552 8.87 20.53 25.55
C LYS A 552 10.15 19.71 25.33
N GLN A 553 10.12 18.78 24.38
CA GLN A 553 11.23 17.89 24.05
C GLN A 553 11.46 17.87 22.53
N LEU A 554 12.72 17.94 22.12
CA LEU A 554 13.14 18.02 20.72
C LEU A 554 12.76 16.76 19.96
N ILE A 555 12.95 15.58 20.56
CA ILE A 555 12.60 14.30 19.92
C ILE A 555 11.10 14.21 19.62
N LEU A 556 10.24 14.58 20.57
CA LEU A 556 8.79 14.57 20.37
C LEU A 556 8.34 15.62 19.35
N THR A 557 8.96 16.79 19.38
CA THR A 557 8.67 17.88 18.45
C THR A 557 9.13 17.54 17.02
N ASN A 558 10.25 16.85 16.87
CA ASN A 558 10.73 16.29 15.61
C ASN A 558 9.80 15.22 15.04
N ASN A 559 9.25 14.35 15.90
CA ASN A 559 8.27 13.36 15.47
C ASN A 559 6.97 14.02 14.99
N LEU A 560 6.52 15.08 15.66
CA LEU A 560 5.37 15.87 15.24
C LEU A 560 5.60 16.52 13.86
N MET A 561 6.77 17.15 13.67
CA MET A 561 7.19 17.73 12.39
C MET A 561 7.24 16.69 11.26
N LYS A 562 7.90 15.55 11.49
CA LYS A 562 8.05 14.48 10.49
C LYS A 562 6.70 13.84 10.13
N GLY A 563 5.84 13.60 11.12
CA GLY A 563 4.50 13.07 10.89
C GLY A 563 3.63 14.02 10.07
N PHE A 564 3.79 15.32 10.28
CA PHE A 564 3.12 16.35 9.48
C PHE A 564 3.62 16.37 8.02
N ILE A 565 4.93 16.54 7.82
CA ILE A 565 5.54 16.78 6.50
C ILE A 565 5.52 15.53 5.60
N ASN A 566 5.77 14.34 6.16
CA ASN A 566 6.05 13.14 5.36
C ASN A 566 4.90 12.13 5.25
N GLN A 567 3.97 12.11 6.23
CA GLN A 567 2.91 11.08 6.25
C GLN A 567 1.54 11.60 5.81
N ARG A 568 1.34 12.91 5.77
CA ARG A 568 -0.02 13.49 5.66
C ARG A 568 -0.19 14.57 4.60
N LEU A 569 0.90 15.20 4.14
CA LEU A 569 0.90 15.96 2.88
C LEU A 569 1.22 14.97 1.74
N ASP A 570 0.28 14.84 0.79
CA ASP A 570 0.30 13.86 -0.31
C ASP A 570 1.59 13.95 -1.15
N GLN A 571 2.06 12.80 -1.66
CA GLN A 571 3.17 12.73 -2.63
C GLN A 571 2.85 13.58 -3.89
N ASN A 572 1.58 13.66 -4.28
CA ASN A 572 1.13 14.47 -5.41
C ASN A 572 1.27 16.00 -5.21
N PHE A 573 1.46 16.48 -3.98
CA PHE A 573 1.64 17.92 -3.72
C PHE A 573 3.09 18.38 -3.95
N ARG A 574 4.06 17.46 -3.89
CA ARG A 574 5.50 17.77 -4.03
C ARG A 574 5.84 18.34 -5.40
N LYS A 575 5.12 17.96 -6.45
CA LYS A 575 5.27 18.57 -7.80
C LYS A 575 4.86 20.05 -7.87
N TYR A 576 4.04 20.54 -6.93
CA TYR A 576 3.59 21.93 -6.91
C TYR A 576 4.17 22.75 -5.76
N ALA A 577 5.10 22.21 -4.99
CA ALA A 577 5.64 22.89 -3.80
C ALA A 577 7.10 22.56 -3.52
N PHE A 578 7.79 23.51 -2.88
CA PHE A 578 9.14 23.36 -2.36
C PHE A 578 9.28 24.18 -1.07
N ALA A 579 9.84 23.61 -0.01
CA ALA A 579 9.91 24.30 1.27
C ALA A 579 11.06 23.84 2.15
N ILE A 580 11.40 24.67 3.12
CA ILE A 580 12.16 24.32 4.31
C ILE A 580 11.29 24.52 5.56
N HIS A 581 11.24 23.52 6.44
CA HIS A 581 10.46 23.56 7.66
C HIS A 581 11.24 22.89 8.79
N GLY A 582 11.17 23.44 9.99
CA GLY A 582 12.09 23.08 11.07
C GLY A 582 11.57 23.35 12.48
N VAL A 583 12.32 22.83 13.45
CA VAL A 583 12.18 23.11 14.88
C VAL A 583 13.16 24.21 15.28
N TYR A 584 12.65 25.26 15.92
CA TYR A 584 13.41 26.43 16.34
C TYR A 584 13.22 26.70 17.85
N GLY A 585 14.25 27.21 18.51
CA GLY A 585 14.29 27.55 19.94
C GLY A 585 14.98 26.50 20.79
N ASP A 586 14.84 26.61 22.11
CA ASP A 586 15.45 25.72 23.10
C ASP A 586 14.40 25.00 23.92
N GLU A 587 14.70 23.78 24.39
CA GLU A 587 13.82 23.07 25.32
C GLU A 587 13.64 23.90 26.61
N PRO A 588 12.42 24.02 27.15
CA PRO A 588 11.16 23.35 26.75
C PRO A 588 10.27 24.20 25.82
N ASN A 589 10.82 25.23 25.17
CA ASN A 589 10.11 26.24 24.40
C ASN A 589 10.34 26.13 22.88
N LEU A 590 10.29 24.91 22.34
CA LEU A 590 10.49 24.67 20.91
C LEU A 590 9.28 25.12 20.08
N GLN A 591 9.51 25.57 18.85
CA GLN A 591 8.49 26.04 17.91
C GLN A 591 8.70 25.43 16.52
N LEU A 592 7.62 25.11 15.82
CA LEU A 592 7.68 24.64 14.42
C LEU A 592 7.38 25.79 13.47
N ARG A 593 8.32 26.04 12.55
CA ARG A 593 8.23 27.14 11.58
C ARG A 593 8.86 26.75 10.25
N GLY A 594 8.51 27.43 9.17
CA GLY A 594 9.19 27.25 7.89
C GLY A 594 8.75 28.18 6.78
N ALA A 595 9.50 28.16 5.69
CA ALA A 595 9.30 28.96 4.50
C ALA A 595 8.95 28.05 3.32
N TRP A 596 7.81 28.31 2.69
CA TRP A 596 7.21 27.48 1.66
C TRP A 596 6.97 28.26 0.37
N LEU A 597 7.18 27.59 -0.75
CA LEU A 597 6.87 28.03 -2.10
C LEU A 597 5.89 27.02 -2.72
N TRP A 598 4.78 27.48 -3.28
CA TRP A 598 3.87 26.60 -4.03
C TRP A 598 3.10 27.29 -5.14
N ARG A 599 2.50 26.48 -6.01
CA ARG A 599 1.69 26.91 -7.15
C ARG A 599 0.35 27.52 -6.69
N GLY A 600 -0.04 28.62 -7.32
CA GLY A 600 -1.26 29.37 -7.02
C GLY A 600 -1.05 30.46 -5.97
N ASN A 601 -2.12 31.23 -5.73
CA ASN A 601 -2.08 32.44 -4.88
C ASN A 601 -2.74 32.28 -3.52
N GLU A 602 -3.38 31.14 -3.28
CA GLU A 602 -4.06 30.79 -2.03
C GLU A 602 -3.38 29.60 -1.36
N VAL A 603 -3.77 29.30 -0.11
CA VAL A 603 -3.37 28.06 0.54
C VAL A 603 -4.01 26.86 -0.19
N PRO A 604 -3.22 25.88 -0.66
CA PRO A 604 -3.69 24.76 -1.48
C PRO A 604 -4.69 23.86 -0.75
N LYS A 605 -5.46 23.10 -1.52
CA LYS A 605 -6.47 22.17 -0.98
C LYS A 605 -5.82 21.11 -0.10
N GLU A 606 -4.63 20.65 -0.48
CA GLU A 606 -3.82 19.65 0.23
C GLU A 606 -3.48 20.11 1.64
N TRP A 607 -3.22 21.40 1.83
CA TRP A 607 -3.08 22.00 3.15
C TRP A 607 -4.44 22.16 3.85
N LYS A 608 -5.48 22.65 3.16
CA LYS A 608 -6.82 22.88 3.73
C LYS A 608 -7.49 21.59 4.24
N ASP A 609 -7.24 20.46 3.58
CA ASP A 609 -7.76 19.13 3.93
C ASP A 609 -6.93 18.43 5.02
N HIS A 610 -5.75 18.96 5.33
CA HIS A 610 -4.86 18.40 6.34
C HIS A 610 -5.42 18.62 7.76
N VAL A 611 -5.41 17.56 8.60
CA VAL A 611 -5.95 17.59 9.97
C VAL A 611 -5.30 18.63 10.89
N ALA A 612 -4.06 19.02 10.59
CA ALA A 612 -3.32 20.04 11.34
C ALA A 612 -3.47 21.46 10.76
N TYR A 613 -4.26 21.68 9.70
CA TYR A 613 -4.42 22.99 9.07
C TYR A 613 -4.82 24.09 10.07
N ASP A 614 -5.78 23.80 10.94
CA ASP A 614 -6.31 24.76 11.93
C ASP A 614 -5.28 25.14 13.01
N TYR A 615 -4.16 24.41 13.10
CA TYR A 615 -3.07 24.68 14.03
C TYR A 615 -1.89 25.40 13.35
N HIS A 616 -1.99 25.76 12.07
CA HIS A 616 -0.97 26.49 11.37
C HIS A 616 -1.47 27.89 10.98
N GLU A 617 -0.62 28.87 11.22
CA GLU A 617 -0.78 30.22 10.70
C GLU A 617 0.00 30.32 9.39
N PHE A 618 -0.67 30.81 8.34
CA PHE A 618 -0.12 30.98 7.00
C PHE A 618 -0.02 32.46 6.68
N ILE A 619 1.20 32.95 6.55
CA ILE A 619 1.49 34.34 6.24
C ILE A 619 2.02 34.40 4.81
N LYS A 620 1.26 35.01 3.90
CA LYS A 620 1.71 35.22 2.51
C LYS A 620 2.79 36.30 2.52
N VAL A 621 3.94 36.00 1.92
CA VAL A 621 5.07 36.92 1.84
C VAL A 621 4.84 37.92 0.72
N ASP A 622 4.84 39.20 1.06
CA ASP A 622 4.92 40.29 0.08
C ASP A 622 6.38 40.59 -0.25
N VAL A 623 6.77 40.35 -1.50
CA VAL A 623 8.15 40.56 -1.99
C VAL A 623 8.54 42.05 -1.98
N ASN A 624 7.56 42.96 -2.00
CA ASN A 624 7.81 44.40 -1.89
C ASN A 624 8.09 44.83 -0.44
N ASN A 625 7.72 44.01 0.54
CA ASN A 625 8.04 44.25 1.94
C ASN A 625 9.43 43.66 2.26
N ALA A 626 10.42 44.55 2.39
CA ALA A 626 11.80 44.16 2.65
C ALA A 626 11.97 43.26 3.88
N ALA A 627 11.18 43.47 4.95
CA ALA A 627 11.29 42.69 6.17
C ALA A 627 10.77 41.25 5.99
N GLN A 628 9.63 41.08 5.31
CA GLN A 628 9.06 39.74 5.05
C GLN A 628 9.91 38.97 4.03
N LYS A 629 10.40 39.66 3.01
CA LYS A 629 11.32 39.08 2.02
C LYS A 629 12.60 38.59 2.70
N GLN A 630 13.22 39.43 3.54
CA GLN A 630 14.44 39.04 4.25
C GLN A 630 14.19 37.89 5.21
N LEU A 631 13.07 37.89 5.94
CA LEU A 631 12.71 36.79 6.83
C LEU A 631 12.55 35.46 6.06
N PHE A 632 11.92 35.50 4.88
CA PHE A 632 11.85 34.32 4.01
C PHE A 632 13.24 33.84 3.60
N ILE A 633 14.13 34.75 3.16
CA ILE A 633 15.52 34.43 2.79
C ILE A 633 16.25 33.79 3.97
N ASP A 634 16.13 34.35 5.17
CA ASP A 634 16.79 33.86 6.38
C ASP A 634 16.46 32.39 6.67
N TYR A 635 15.18 31.99 6.52
CA TYR A 635 14.77 30.58 6.67
C TYR A 635 15.44 29.65 5.68
N TRP A 636 15.74 30.13 4.46
CA TRP A 636 16.38 29.33 3.43
C TRP A 636 17.91 29.35 3.52
N VAL A 637 18.53 30.43 3.98
CA VAL A 637 20.00 30.57 3.99
C VAL A 637 20.60 30.05 5.29
N LYS A 638 19.97 30.31 6.44
CA LYS A 638 20.51 29.97 7.77
C LYS A 638 20.15 28.54 8.16
N GLN A 639 20.84 27.57 7.56
CA GLN A 639 20.50 26.14 7.67
C GLN A 639 21.40 25.32 8.61
N GLU A 640 22.38 25.94 9.27
CA GLU A 640 23.26 25.20 10.18
C GLU A 640 22.55 24.91 11.50
N GLU A 641 22.21 23.64 11.73
CA GLU A 641 21.62 23.18 12.99
C GLU A 641 22.56 23.52 14.16
N ASP A 642 21.98 23.95 15.27
CA ASP A 642 22.68 24.37 16.48
C ASP A 642 23.65 25.57 16.34
N VAL A 643 23.61 26.28 15.21
CA VAL A 643 24.43 27.48 14.98
C VAL A 643 23.57 28.64 14.45
N SER A 644 22.69 28.36 13.50
CA SER A 644 21.86 29.35 12.84
C SER A 644 20.69 29.84 13.70
N GLU A 645 20.40 31.13 13.65
CA GLU A 645 19.26 31.75 14.32
C GLU A 645 18.35 32.50 13.33
N VAL A 646 17.05 32.22 13.42
CA VAL A 646 15.99 32.86 12.64
C VAL A 646 14.96 33.42 13.63
N GLU A 647 14.65 34.71 13.52
CA GLU A 647 13.76 35.42 14.47
C GLU A 647 14.21 35.30 15.95
N GLY A 648 15.53 35.21 16.19
CA GLY A 648 16.09 35.03 17.53
C GLY A 648 15.86 33.63 18.13
N LEU A 649 15.44 32.66 17.31
CA LEU A 649 15.28 31.27 17.69
C LEU A 649 16.33 30.41 16.99
N LYS A 650 17.05 29.63 17.77
CA LYS A 650 18.09 28.71 17.29
C LYS A 650 17.49 27.55 16.51
N ALA A 651 18.00 27.28 15.30
CA ALA A 651 17.58 26.12 14.50
C ALA A 651 18.07 24.83 15.17
N ARG A 652 17.15 23.92 15.51
CA ARG A 652 17.48 22.63 16.16
C ARG A 652 17.32 21.43 15.25
N SER A 653 16.40 21.50 14.29
CA SER A 653 16.27 20.48 13.26
C SER A 653 15.58 21.05 12.03
N LEU A 654 16.10 20.78 10.85
CA LEU A 654 15.59 21.31 9.59
C LEU A 654 15.25 20.19 8.60
N MET A 655 14.21 20.39 7.79
CA MET A 655 13.77 19.44 6.79
C MET A 655 13.29 20.14 5.53
N TYR A 656 13.67 19.59 4.38
CA TYR A 656 13.13 20.00 3.09
C TYR A 656 11.84 19.24 2.74
N PHE A 657 10.83 19.97 2.28
CA PHE A 657 9.71 19.41 1.54
C PHE A 657 9.98 19.59 0.05
N ARG A 658 10.21 18.48 -0.65
CA ARG A 658 10.61 18.46 -2.06
C ARG A 658 9.91 17.38 -2.84
#